data_AF-A0A8C9FXD1-F1
#
_entry.id   AF-A0A8C9FXD1-F1
#
_cell.length_a   1.000
_cell.length_b   1.000
_cell.length_c   1.000
_cell.angle_alpha   90.00
_cell.angle_beta   90.00
_cell.angle_gamma   90.00
#
_symmetry.space_group_name_H-M   'P 1'
#
loop_
_entity.id
_entity.type
_entity.pdbx_description
1 polymer ?
#
loop_
_entity_poly.entity_id
_entity_poly.type
_entity_poly.pdbx_seq_one_letter_code
_entity_poly.pdbx_strand_id
1 'polypeptide(L)'
;LISVWNKQLYDKGLVYRGVKVMPFSTACNTPLSNFESHQNYKDVQDPSVIVSFPLVEDASVSLVAWTTTPWTLPSNLALCVNPELQYAKLRDKATGKIYILMESRLIALYKSDKLFCCIYEKHIFLLQCKDKGAFTVLVDSYVKEEEGTGVVHQAPYFGADDYRVCMDFNIIQKDSVPVCPVDVSGCFTAEVTDFAGQYVKDADKNIIKLLKEKGRLVHSSTYKHSYPFCWRSDTPLIYKAVPSWFVRVEHMVEKLLENNAQCYWVPDFVREKRFGNWLKDARDWAISRNRYWGTPIPLWVSGDFEEVVCIGSMAELEELSGVKVTDLHRESIDHLTIPSRCGKGVLRRVPEVFDCWFESGSMPYAQVHYPFENKKELEDAFPADFIAEGIDQTRGWFYTLLVLSTALFGRPPFKNVIVNGLVLARLVCKFFAKLIRVQRVLKTNEIRNVVVDDEGREFLYNENTVKESNNIMDKWILSFTQSLVQFFKAEMAAYRLYTVVPRLVKFVDILTNWYVRMNRRRLKGENGTEDCIMALETLFSVLFSMCRLMAPYTPFITELMYQNLKTLIDPASVQEKNTESIHYLMLPPVREDLIDREIESAVSCLQSVIELGRVIRDRKTIPVKYPLKEVVVIHQDPEALENIRCLEKYILEVRTSSTYQWLRKLCFLFPALLKFGFQQQSSFIDWLTLSTQDLKGSELEITLVRGGLCERVGPACSYVNLKVCVNGTEQDGVLLGKTLHVTTGSAPALINSPDALLCQYINLQLVNAKPQECQKGTVGTLLMENPVGQNGLTYHGLLHETAKVFGKSTNCLLYLFLLFGSEITKDISMKNLNMKTVYVSVIPTTAEC
;
A
#
# COMPACT_ATOMS: atom_id res chain seq x y z
N LEU A 1 24.82 19.59 16.26
CA LEU A 1 23.89 19.74 15.11
C LEU A 1 22.43 19.61 15.54
N ILE A 2 21.98 18.43 15.97
CA ILE A 2 20.56 18.18 16.33
C ILE A 2 20.12 18.90 17.62
N SER A 3 21.08 19.27 18.47
CA SER A 3 20.88 20.00 19.72
C SER A 3 20.14 21.33 19.57
N VAL A 4 20.35 22.05 18.46
CA VAL A 4 19.67 23.35 18.21
C VAL A 4 18.16 23.17 18.11
N TRP A 5 17.71 22.11 17.45
CA TRP A 5 16.29 21.87 17.21
C TRP A 5 15.59 21.48 18.49
N ASN A 6 16.25 20.63 19.29
CA ASN A 6 15.77 20.34 20.63
C ASN A 6 15.69 21.61 21.48
N LYS A 7 16.71 22.49 21.41
CA LYS A 7 16.66 23.78 22.11
C LYS A 7 15.51 24.66 21.63
N GLN A 8 15.28 24.80 20.32
CA GLN A 8 14.16 25.59 19.82
C GLN A 8 12.80 24.99 20.22
N LEU A 9 12.64 23.67 20.18
CA LEU A 9 11.42 23.01 20.65
C LEU A 9 11.23 23.20 22.16
N TYR A 10 12.32 23.09 22.93
CA TYR A 10 12.33 23.30 24.37
C TYR A 10 11.96 24.74 24.74
N ASP A 11 12.58 25.72 24.10
CA ASP A 11 12.31 27.15 24.29
C ASP A 11 10.86 27.53 23.91
N LYS A 12 10.24 26.80 22.95
CA LYS A 12 8.82 26.91 22.60
C LYS A 12 7.88 26.16 23.58
N GLY A 13 8.39 25.53 24.63
CA GLY A 13 7.59 24.75 25.59
C GLY A 13 7.04 23.42 25.04
N LEU A 14 7.59 22.96 23.90
CA LEU A 14 7.14 21.75 23.22
C LEU A 14 7.82 20.48 23.73
N VAL A 15 8.94 20.60 24.45
CA VAL A 15 9.63 19.46 25.06
C VAL A 15 9.27 19.39 26.53
N TYR A 16 8.86 18.21 27.00
CA TYR A 16 8.58 17.98 28.41
C TYR A 16 9.03 16.58 28.84
N ARG A 17 9.25 16.43 30.14
CA ARG A 17 9.49 15.12 30.76
C ARG A 17 8.18 14.57 31.27
N GLY A 18 7.91 13.31 30.95
CA GLY A 18 6.76 12.57 31.48
C GLY A 18 7.15 11.11 31.66
N VAL A 19 6.14 10.25 31.68
CA VAL A 19 6.35 8.80 31.71
C VAL A 19 5.66 8.12 30.54
N LYS A 20 6.21 6.98 30.14
CA LYS A 20 5.58 6.06 29.19
C LYS A 20 5.50 4.68 29.82
N VAL A 21 4.32 4.08 29.83
CA VAL A 21 4.17 2.68 30.22
C VAL A 21 4.71 1.81 29.09
N MET A 22 5.76 1.04 29.38
CA MET A 22 6.45 0.18 28.42
C MET A 22 6.66 -1.22 29.01
N PRO A 23 6.76 -2.26 28.17
CA PRO A 23 7.23 -3.56 28.65
C PRO A 23 8.67 -3.41 29.15
N PHE A 24 8.96 -3.98 30.32
CA PHE A 24 10.19 -3.76 31.06
C PHE A 24 10.77 -5.10 31.52
N SER A 25 12.05 -5.32 31.23
CA SER A 25 12.79 -6.48 31.71
C SER A 25 13.45 -6.16 33.05
N THR A 26 12.97 -6.78 34.13
CA THR A 26 13.52 -6.61 35.47
C THR A 26 14.89 -7.27 35.65
N ALA A 27 15.18 -8.32 34.89
CA ALA A 27 16.50 -8.96 34.90
C ALA A 27 17.55 -8.15 34.15
N CYS A 28 17.15 -7.45 33.09
CA CYS A 28 18.04 -6.62 32.28
C CYS A 28 17.99 -5.12 32.66
N ASN A 29 17.17 -4.75 33.66
CA ASN A 29 16.95 -3.38 34.12
C ASN A 29 16.68 -2.37 32.98
N THR A 30 15.88 -2.75 31.98
CA THR A 30 15.68 -1.92 30.77
C THR A 30 14.29 -2.07 30.14
N PRO A 31 13.69 -0.99 29.61
CA PRO A 31 12.50 -1.09 28.78
C PRO A 31 12.79 -1.81 27.46
N LEU A 32 11.77 -2.49 26.94
CA LEU A 32 11.78 -3.17 25.66
C LEU A 32 10.83 -2.49 24.69
N SER A 33 11.10 -2.65 23.39
CA SER A 33 10.14 -2.26 22.36
C SER A 33 8.94 -3.20 22.34
N ASN A 34 7.83 -2.73 21.75
CA ASN A 34 6.67 -3.60 21.51
C ASN A 34 7.09 -4.83 20.69
N PHE A 35 7.90 -4.68 19.63
CA PHE A 35 8.36 -5.82 18.83
C PHE A 35 9.14 -6.85 19.66
N GLU A 36 10.09 -6.42 20.50
CA GLU A 36 10.87 -7.31 21.36
C GLU A 36 10.00 -8.04 22.40
N SER A 37 9.00 -7.37 22.97
CA SER A 37 8.08 -8.00 23.92
C SER A 37 7.21 -9.10 23.27
N HIS A 38 7.04 -9.08 21.95
CA HIS A 38 6.27 -10.09 21.22
C HIS A 38 7.07 -11.31 20.75
N GLN A 39 8.39 -11.35 20.97
CA GLN A 39 9.23 -12.45 20.48
C GLN A 39 9.20 -13.72 21.35
N ASN A 40 8.84 -13.61 22.64
CA ASN A 40 8.95 -14.72 23.59
C ASN A 40 7.72 -14.78 24.52
N TYR A 41 6.55 -14.99 23.92
CA TYR A 41 5.34 -15.28 24.68
C TYR A 41 5.34 -16.74 25.16
N LYS A 42 4.95 -16.96 26.42
CA LYS A 42 4.87 -18.29 27.02
C LYS A 42 3.56 -18.47 27.77
N ASP A 43 3.01 -19.68 27.71
CA ASP A 43 1.89 -20.07 28.56
C ASP A 43 2.33 -20.13 30.03
N VAL A 44 1.66 -19.35 30.89
CA VAL A 44 1.90 -19.33 32.34
C VAL A 44 0.62 -19.57 33.11
N GLN A 45 0.76 -19.98 34.37
CA GLN A 45 -0.32 -19.98 35.34
C GLN A 45 -0.08 -18.83 36.32
N ASP A 46 -0.82 -17.74 36.14
CA ASP A 46 -0.80 -16.61 37.07
C ASP A 46 -1.96 -16.73 38.09
N PRO A 47 -1.84 -16.09 39.26
CA PRO A 47 -2.96 -15.94 40.18
C PRO A 47 -4.12 -15.21 39.49
N SER A 48 -5.35 -15.60 39.80
CA SER A 48 -6.56 -14.90 39.35
C SER A 48 -7.44 -14.65 40.56
N VAL A 49 -7.55 -13.38 40.93
CA VAL A 49 -8.21 -12.97 42.16
C VAL A 49 -9.32 -11.96 41.89
N ILE A 50 -10.40 -12.09 42.66
CA ILE A 50 -11.48 -11.12 42.73
C ILE A 50 -11.39 -10.45 44.09
N VAL A 51 -11.28 -9.12 44.09
CA VAL A 51 -11.05 -8.31 45.28
C VAL A 51 -12.22 -7.35 45.47
N SER A 52 -12.72 -7.24 46.70
CA SER A 52 -13.80 -6.31 47.03
C SER A 52 -13.28 -4.91 47.36
N PHE A 53 -14.01 -3.90 46.89
CA PHE A 53 -13.84 -2.47 47.13
C PHE A 53 -15.14 -1.87 47.69
N PRO A 54 -15.31 -1.82 49.03
CA PRO A 54 -16.44 -1.22 49.70
C PRO A 54 -16.61 0.25 49.34
N LEU A 55 -17.86 0.66 49.23
CA LEU A 55 -18.22 2.06 49.03
C LEU A 55 -17.97 2.85 50.33
N VAL A 56 -17.58 4.12 50.17
CA VAL A 56 -17.43 5.04 51.31
C VAL A 56 -18.78 5.37 51.93
N GLU A 57 -19.82 5.51 51.10
CA GLU A 57 -21.18 5.83 51.54
C GLU A 57 -21.88 4.65 52.24
N ASP A 58 -21.58 3.41 51.81
CA ASP A 58 -22.14 2.19 52.39
C ASP A 58 -21.11 1.05 52.36
N ALA A 59 -20.44 0.84 53.49
CA ALA A 59 -19.42 -0.19 53.64
C ALA A 59 -19.97 -1.63 53.51
N SER A 60 -21.29 -1.83 53.57
CA SER A 60 -21.91 -3.15 53.36
C SER A 60 -21.97 -3.55 51.88
N VAL A 61 -21.79 -2.59 50.97
CA VAL A 61 -21.81 -2.75 49.52
C VAL A 61 -20.41 -2.57 48.97
N SER A 62 -19.96 -3.48 48.10
CA SER A 62 -18.63 -3.43 47.48
C SER A 62 -18.70 -3.63 45.98
N LEU A 63 -17.92 -2.86 45.22
CA LEU A 63 -17.54 -3.26 43.87
C LEU A 63 -16.58 -4.45 43.96
N VAL A 64 -16.63 -5.36 42.98
CA VAL A 64 -15.67 -6.47 42.90
C VAL A 64 -14.90 -6.38 41.59
N ALA A 65 -13.58 -6.19 41.70
CA ALA A 65 -12.68 -6.11 40.55
C ALA A 65 -11.86 -7.39 40.43
N TRP A 66 -11.58 -7.78 39.18
CA TRP A 66 -10.74 -8.93 38.87
C TRP A 66 -9.35 -8.48 38.42
N THR A 67 -8.32 -9.24 38.81
CA THR A 67 -6.95 -9.03 38.33
C THR A 67 -6.16 -10.34 38.29
N THR A 68 -5.24 -10.44 37.32
CA THR A 68 -4.20 -11.47 37.22
C THR A 68 -2.84 -11.02 37.76
N THR A 69 -2.73 -9.74 38.17
CA THR A 69 -1.51 -9.12 38.68
C THR A 69 -1.72 -8.51 40.07
N PRO A 70 -1.90 -9.33 41.13
CA PRO A 70 -2.12 -8.83 42.49
C PRO A 70 -1.09 -7.79 42.95
N TRP A 71 0.17 -7.93 42.53
CA TRP A 71 1.27 -6.98 42.79
C TRP A 71 1.00 -5.54 42.34
N THR A 72 0.05 -5.30 41.45
CA THR A 72 -0.33 -3.93 41.03
C THR A 72 -1.36 -3.26 41.96
N LEU A 73 -2.05 -4.03 42.81
CA LEU A 73 -3.09 -3.53 43.72
C LEU A 73 -2.63 -2.46 44.72
N PRO A 74 -1.39 -2.50 45.27
CA PRO A 74 -0.88 -1.41 46.11
C PRO A 74 -0.84 -0.04 45.39
N SER A 75 -0.81 -0.04 44.05
CA SER A 75 -0.79 1.16 43.21
C SER A 75 -2.14 1.50 42.60
N ASN A 76 -3.23 0.87 43.06
CA ASN A 76 -4.57 1.16 42.60
C ASN A 76 -4.99 2.59 42.98
N LEU A 77 -5.36 3.41 42.00
CA LEU A 77 -5.85 4.78 42.20
C LEU A 77 -7.32 4.98 41.84
N ALA A 78 -7.97 4.05 41.15
CA ALA A 78 -9.38 4.16 40.80
C ALA A 78 -9.95 2.80 40.37
N LEU A 79 -11.27 2.72 40.14
CA LEU A 79 -11.89 1.60 39.43
C LEU A 79 -12.49 2.11 38.12
N CYS A 80 -12.47 1.33 37.05
CA CYS A 80 -13.11 1.69 35.79
C CYS A 80 -14.25 0.72 35.43
N VAL A 81 -15.34 1.28 34.93
CA VAL A 81 -16.52 0.57 34.43
C VAL A 81 -16.89 1.07 33.03
N ASN A 82 -17.60 0.25 32.25
CA ASN A 82 -18.10 0.68 30.95
C ASN A 82 -19.44 1.42 31.11
N PRO A 83 -19.58 2.66 30.61
CA PRO A 83 -20.82 3.43 30.77
C PRO A 83 -22.02 2.89 29.98
N GLU A 84 -21.77 2.05 28.96
CA GLU A 84 -22.82 1.49 28.08
C GLU A 84 -23.30 0.10 28.54
N LEU A 85 -22.61 -0.54 29.50
CA LEU A 85 -22.92 -1.88 29.97
C LEU A 85 -23.68 -1.88 31.30
N GLN A 86 -24.41 -2.95 31.57
CA GLN A 86 -25.28 -3.07 32.74
C GLN A 86 -24.56 -3.75 33.92
N TYR A 87 -24.79 -3.22 35.12
CA TYR A 87 -24.20 -3.71 36.37
C TYR A 87 -25.30 -4.11 37.35
N ALA A 88 -25.09 -5.22 38.06
CA ALA A 88 -26.04 -5.79 38.99
C ALA A 88 -25.54 -5.66 40.44
N LYS A 89 -26.45 -5.30 41.35
CA LYS A 89 -26.23 -5.28 42.81
C LYS A 89 -26.84 -6.54 43.44
N LEU A 90 -25.98 -7.39 43.99
CA LEU A 90 -26.34 -8.75 44.41
C LEU A 90 -25.99 -9.00 45.87
N ARG A 91 -26.85 -9.71 46.60
CA ARG A 91 -26.54 -10.26 47.91
C ARG A 91 -25.99 -11.67 47.75
N ASP A 92 -24.78 -11.87 48.24
CA ASP A 92 -24.20 -13.20 48.37
C ASP A 92 -24.90 -13.98 49.50
N LYS A 93 -25.47 -15.15 49.21
CA LYS A 93 -26.21 -15.90 50.24
C LYS A 93 -25.33 -16.56 51.29
N ALA A 94 -24.07 -16.86 50.96
CA ALA A 94 -23.16 -17.55 51.88
C ALA A 94 -22.56 -16.58 52.91
N THR A 95 -22.19 -15.38 52.47
CA THR A 95 -21.50 -14.38 53.30
C THR A 95 -22.41 -13.23 53.74
N GLY A 96 -23.58 -13.06 53.11
CA GLY A 96 -24.50 -11.95 53.37
C GLY A 96 -24.04 -10.60 52.80
N LYS A 97 -22.82 -10.52 52.23
CA LYS A 97 -22.23 -9.31 51.65
C LYS A 97 -22.93 -8.91 50.35
N ILE A 98 -22.87 -7.62 50.02
CA ILE A 98 -23.47 -7.08 48.80
C ILE A 98 -22.38 -6.71 47.80
N TYR A 99 -22.47 -7.25 46.58
CA TYR A 99 -21.49 -7.03 45.51
C TYR A 99 -22.10 -6.33 44.31
N ILE A 100 -21.29 -5.49 43.65
CA ILE A 100 -21.59 -4.85 42.36
C ILE A 100 -20.59 -5.35 41.32
N LEU A 101 -21.10 -5.92 40.24
CA LEU A 101 -20.36 -6.38 39.06
C LEU A 101 -21.24 -6.38 37.81
N MET A 102 -20.64 -6.55 36.63
CA MET A 102 -21.35 -6.53 35.36
C MET A 102 -22.30 -7.71 35.21
N GLU A 103 -23.51 -7.47 34.69
CA GLU A 103 -24.57 -8.48 34.57
C GLU A 103 -24.17 -9.66 33.67
N SER A 104 -23.50 -9.40 32.55
CA SER A 104 -23.00 -10.47 31.67
C SER A 104 -21.85 -11.28 32.29
N ARG A 105 -21.26 -10.79 33.39
CA ARG A 105 -20.12 -11.40 34.09
C ARG A 105 -20.46 -12.02 35.44
N LEU A 106 -21.74 -12.22 35.76
CA LEU A 106 -22.13 -12.95 36.99
C LEU A 106 -21.48 -14.33 37.07
N ILE A 107 -21.27 -14.97 35.92
CA ILE A 107 -20.60 -16.26 35.79
C ILE A 107 -19.16 -16.27 36.32
N ALA A 108 -18.49 -15.11 36.40
CA ALA A 108 -17.14 -15.01 36.93
C ALA A 108 -17.07 -15.29 38.44
N LEU A 109 -18.18 -15.05 39.17
CA LEU A 109 -18.27 -15.27 40.62
C LEU A 109 -19.25 -16.40 40.98
N TYR A 110 -20.36 -16.52 40.25
CA TYR A 110 -21.45 -17.44 40.55
C TYR A 110 -21.66 -18.44 39.42
N LYS A 111 -21.51 -19.73 39.72
CA LYS A 111 -21.80 -20.83 38.78
C LYS A 111 -23.30 -21.12 38.60
N SER A 112 -24.15 -20.57 39.47
CA SER A 112 -25.60 -20.78 39.47
C SER A 112 -26.34 -19.64 40.18
N ASP A 113 -27.50 -19.28 39.64
CA ASP A 113 -28.37 -18.22 40.16
C ASP A 113 -28.94 -18.50 41.56
N LYS A 114 -28.84 -19.73 42.05
CA LYS A 114 -29.26 -20.10 43.40
C LYS A 114 -28.36 -19.50 44.49
N LEU A 115 -27.12 -19.09 44.15
CA LEU A 115 -26.09 -18.66 45.09
C LEU A 115 -26.20 -17.20 45.52
N PHE A 116 -27.01 -16.40 44.83
CA PHE A 116 -27.19 -14.97 45.12
C PHE A 116 -28.66 -14.57 45.10
N CYS A 117 -28.94 -13.34 45.54
CA CYS A 117 -30.24 -12.68 45.41
C CYS A 117 -30.02 -11.29 44.83
N CYS A 118 -30.69 -10.95 43.72
CA CYS A 118 -30.68 -9.57 43.21
C CYS A 118 -31.41 -8.67 44.22
N ILE A 119 -30.75 -7.57 44.64
CA ILE A 119 -31.33 -6.62 45.60
C ILE A 119 -32.04 -5.47 44.88
N TYR A 120 -31.67 -5.20 43.62
CA TYR A 120 -32.25 -4.12 42.81
C TYR A 120 -32.26 -4.50 41.33
N GLU A 121 -33.35 -4.19 40.61
CA GLU A 121 -33.46 -4.40 39.17
C GLU A 121 -32.90 -3.22 38.37
N LYS A 122 -32.04 -3.57 37.40
CA LYS A 122 -31.56 -2.87 36.21
C LYS A 122 -31.80 -1.35 36.15
N HIS A 123 -30.89 -0.55 36.70
CA HIS A 123 -30.65 0.82 36.24
C HIS A 123 -29.16 1.18 36.34
N ILE A 124 -28.72 1.98 35.36
CA ILE A 124 -27.36 2.50 35.20
C ILE A 124 -26.94 3.22 36.48
N PHE A 125 -26.07 2.59 37.27
CA PHE A 125 -25.38 3.26 38.35
C PHE A 125 -24.28 4.12 37.72
N LEU A 126 -24.66 5.30 37.20
CA LEU A 126 -23.72 6.37 36.89
C LEU A 126 -23.22 6.91 38.24
N LEU A 127 -22.26 6.21 38.85
CA LEU A 127 -21.40 6.77 39.90
C LEU A 127 -20.53 7.85 39.24
N GLN A 128 -21.14 8.98 38.90
CA GLN A 128 -20.44 10.12 38.34
C GLN A 128 -19.77 10.88 39.48
N CYS A 129 -18.69 10.30 40.02
CA CYS A 129 -17.83 10.97 40.99
C CYS A 129 -16.85 11.89 40.25
N LYS A 130 -17.36 12.92 39.57
CA LYS A 130 -16.53 13.87 38.81
C LYS A 130 -15.72 14.83 39.70
N ASP A 131 -16.08 14.93 40.98
CA ASP A 131 -15.61 16.02 41.85
C ASP A 131 -14.56 15.63 42.89
N LYS A 132 -14.00 14.41 42.84
CA LYS A 132 -13.00 13.96 43.83
C LYS A 132 -11.84 13.24 43.13
N GLY A 133 -10.63 13.46 43.65
CA GLY A 133 -9.37 12.90 43.14
C GLY A 133 -9.30 11.37 43.16
N ALA A 134 -8.16 10.80 43.54
CA ALA A 134 -8.00 9.35 43.56
C ALA A 134 -9.07 8.61 44.40
N PHE A 135 -9.21 7.32 44.13
CA PHE A 135 -10.12 6.32 44.73
C PHE A 135 -11.60 6.50 44.37
N THR A 136 -11.87 6.90 43.13
CA THR A 136 -13.21 7.04 42.54
C THR A 136 -13.50 5.99 41.47
N VAL A 137 -14.74 5.93 41.00
CA VAL A 137 -15.15 5.12 39.84
C VAL A 137 -15.10 5.98 38.59
N LEU A 138 -14.34 5.54 37.60
CA LEU A 138 -14.16 6.14 36.27
C LEU A 138 -14.96 5.37 35.23
N VAL A 139 -15.17 5.99 34.07
CA VAL A 139 -15.92 5.37 32.97
C VAL A 139 -15.11 5.38 31.68
N ASP A 140 -14.99 4.23 31.01
CA ASP A 140 -14.37 4.12 29.69
C ASP A 140 -14.85 2.85 28.95
N SER A 141 -14.95 2.94 27.62
CA SER A 141 -15.45 1.87 26.76
C SER A 141 -14.45 0.72 26.53
N TYR A 142 -13.20 0.83 26.99
CA TYR A 142 -12.20 -0.24 26.88
C TYR A 142 -12.57 -1.48 27.71
N VAL A 143 -13.35 -1.30 28.80
CA VAL A 143 -13.84 -2.42 29.61
C VAL A 143 -14.89 -3.21 28.80
N LYS A 144 -14.63 -4.49 28.55
CA LYS A 144 -15.49 -5.38 27.73
C LYS A 144 -16.24 -6.42 28.57
N GLU A 145 -17.21 -7.08 27.94
CA GLU A 145 -18.06 -8.13 28.54
C GLU A 145 -17.46 -9.55 28.52
N GLU A 146 -16.23 -9.70 28.04
CA GLU A 146 -15.62 -10.99 27.72
C GLU A 146 -14.86 -11.60 28.90
N GLU A 147 -14.24 -10.77 29.75
CA GLU A 147 -13.31 -11.21 30.80
C GLU A 147 -13.54 -10.51 32.15
N GLY A 148 -13.08 -11.14 33.24
CA GLY A 148 -13.17 -10.60 34.59
C GLY A 148 -14.60 -10.41 35.11
N THR A 149 -14.79 -9.38 35.95
CA THR A 149 -16.07 -9.00 36.57
C THR A 149 -16.76 -7.82 35.88
N GLY A 150 -16.13 -7.26 34.84
CA GLY A 150 -16.54 -6.00 34.23
C GLY A 150 -16.25 -4.75 35.07
N VAL A 151 -15.52 -4.87 36.18
CA VAL A 151 -14.94 -3.76 36.94
C VAL A 151 -13.42 -3.94 36.96
N VAL A 152 -12.69 -2.93 36.51
CA VAL A 152 -11.23 -3.01 36.33
C VAL A 152 -10.53 -2.08 37.32
N HIS A 153 -9.65 -2.62 38.15
CA HIS A 153 -8.79 -1.81 39.03
C HIS A 153 -7.79 -0.99 38.19
N GLN A 154 -7.51 0.25 38.59
CA GLN A 154 -6.67 1.17 37.80
C GLN A 154 -5.34 1.40 38.51
N ALA A 155 -4.25 0.90 37.93
CA ALA A 155 -2.88 1.13 38.38
C ALA A 155 -2.10 1.89 37.27
N PRO A 156 -2.19 3.24 37.22
CA PRO A 156 -1.84 4.03 36.03
C PRO A 156 -0.40 3.88 35.55
N TYR A 157 0.52 3.54 36.44
CA TYR A 157 1.94 3.42 36.10
C TYR A 157 2.35 1.99 35.70
N PHE A 158 1.38 1.08 35.54
CA PHE A 158 1.60 -0.31 35.16
C PHE A 158 0.68 -0.78 34.00
N GLY A 159 -0.27 0.06 33.56
CA GLY A 159 -1.17 -0.20 32.43
C GLY A 159 -1.30 1.02 31.51
N ALA A 160 -1.29 0.82 30.19
CA ALA A 160 -1.38 1.92 29.24
C ALA A 160 -2.79 2.54 29.19
N ASP A 161 -3.84 1.71 29.25
CA ASP A 161 -5.22 2.18 29.38
C ASP A 161 -5.45 2.82 30.75
N ASP A 162 -4.93 2.23 31.83
CA ASP A 162 -5.00 2.79 33.18
C ASP A 162 -4.38 4.20 33.23
N TYR A 163 -3.21 4.38 32.60
CA TYR A 163 -2.56 5.68 32.47
C TYR A 163 -3.45 6.69 31.74
N ARG A 164 -3.99 6.29 30.58
CA ARG A 164 -4.84 7.13 29.74
C ARG A 164 -6.11 7.56 30.47
N VAL A 165 -6.87 6.60 31.01
CA VAL A 165 -8.15 6.86 31.67
C VAL A 165 -7.96 7.72 32.92
N CYS A 166 -6.95 7.42 33.76
CA CYS A 166 -6.67 8.25 34.92
C CYS A 166 -6.18 9.65 34.55
N MET A 167 -5.51 9.82 33.40
CA MET A 167 -5.14 11.15 32.90
C MET A 167 -6.33 11.93 32.34
N ASP A 168 -7.23 11.28 31.59
CA ASP A 168 -8.44 11.88 31.03
C ASP A 168 -9.40 12.39 32.13
N PHE A 169 -9.44 11.71 33.27
CA PHE A 169 -10.23 12.09 34.45
C PHE A 169 -9.46 12.93 35.48
N ASN A 170 -8.24 13.39 35.16
CA ASN A 170 -7.39 14.20 36.05
C ASN A 170 -7.08 13.54 37.42
N ILE A 171 -7.08 12.20 37.49
CA ILE A 171 -6.60 11.44 38.65
C ILE A 171 -5.07 11.54 38.76
N ILE A 172 -4.40 11.57 37.61
CA ILE A 172 -2.96 11.85 37.48
C ILE A 172 -2.75 12.98 36.45
N GLN A 173 -1.61 13.65 36.53
CA GLN A 173 -1.22 14.71 35.59
C GLN A 173 0.13 14.40 34.94
N LYS A 174 0.38 14.91 33.72
CA LYS A 174 1.61 14.63 32.94
C LYS A 174 2.90 15.01 33.69
N ASP A 175 2.82 15.98 34.59
CA ASP A 175 3.88 16.57 35.41
C ASP A 175 3.84 16.15 36.90
N SER A 176 2.83 15.37 37.30
CA SER A 176 2.75 14.82 38.67
C SER A 176 3.85 13.78 38.93
N VAL A 177 4.31 13.69 40.18
CA VAL A 177 5.29 12.68 40.60
C VAL A 177 4.71 11.28 40.37
N PRO A 178 5.36 10.43 39.57
CA PRO A 178 4.85 9.10 39.27
C PRO A 178 4.70 8.21 40.51
N VAL A 179 3.50 7.68 40.74
CA VAL A 179 3.23 6.69 41.80
C VAL A 179 3.59 5.29 41.30
N CYS A 180 4.90 5.01 41.21
CA CYS A 180 5.43 3.74 40.72
C CYS A 180 6.39 3.14 41.76
N PRO A 181 5.87 2.48 42.82
CA PRO A 181 6.67 2.00 43.96
C PRO A 181 7.40 0.68 43.66
N VAL A 182 8.00 0.58 42.46
CA VAL A 182 8.77 -0.57 42.00
C VAL A 182 10.05 -0.04 41.38
N ASP A 183 11.20 -0.56 41.83
CA ASP A 183 12.50 -0.15 41.33
C ASP A 183 12.83 -0.75 39.94
N VAL A 184 14.05 -0.55 39.45
CA VAL A 184 14.49 -1.07 38.15
C VAL A 184 14.67 -2.59 38.14
N SER A 185 14.85 -3.22 39.30
CA SER A 185 15.00 -4.68 39.42
C SER A 185 13.67 -5.39 39.70
N GLY A 186 12.56 -4.65 39.70
CA GLY A 186 11.22 -5.20 39.91
C GLY A 186 10.92 -5.48 41.38
N CYS A 187 11.63 -4.84 42.31
CA CYS A 187 11.38 -4.95 43.75
C CYS A 187 10.57 -3.76 44.25
N PHE A 188 9.71 -3.98 45.24
CA PHE A 188 8.95 -2.89 45.87
C PHE A 188 9.88 -1.92 46.61
N THR A 189 9.60 -0.63 46.48
CA THR A 189 10.32 0.45 47.19
C THR A 189 9.72 0.70 48.58
N ALA A 190 10.31 1.61 49.36
CA ALA A 190 9.96 1.85 50.76
C ALA A 190 8.51 2.35 50.97
N GLU A 191 7.88 2.90 49.93
CA GLU A 191 6.50 3.36 49.91
C GLU A 191 5.49 2.21 50.11
N VAL A 192 5.84 0.97 49.76
CA VAL A 192 5.03 -0.23 50.00
C VAL A 192 5.67 -1.04 51.12
N THR A 193 5.47 -0.59 52.36
CA THR A 193 6.16 -1.10 53.57
C THR A 193 6.00 -2.60 53.79
N ASP A 194 4.80 -3.15 53.55
CA ASP A 194 4.49 -4.57 53.77
C ASP A 194 5.30 -5.52 52.87
N PHE A 195 5.78 -5.02 51.73
CA PHE A 195 6.47 -5.82 50.70
C PHE A 195 7.81 -5.24 50.26
N ALA A 196 8.32 -4.22 50.95
CA ALA A 196 9.55 -3.51 50.58
C ALA A 196 10.73 -4.47 50.37
N GLY A 197 11.43 -4.32 49.25
CA GLY A 197 12.54 -5.16 48.82
C GLY A 197 12.15 -6.51 48.21
N GLN A 198 10.86 -6.89 48.20
CA GLN A 198 10.41 -8.14 47.56
C GLN A 198 10.18 -7.94 46.06
N TYR A 199 10.57 -8.94 45.27
CA TYR A 199 10.25 -8.99 43.84
C TYR A 199 8.74 -9.11 43.62
N VAL A 200 8.19 -8.35 42.66
CA VAL A 200 6.74 -8.21 42.46
C VAL A 200 6.00 -9.54 42.30
N LYS A 201 6.54 -10.51 41.56
CA LYS A 201 5.90 -11.83 41.37
C LYS A 201 5.97 -12.71 42.61
N ASP A 202 7.00 -12.57 43.45
CA ASP A 202 7.09 -13.28 44.72
C ASP A 202 6.11 -12.72 45.75
N ALA A 203 5.90 -11.41 45.70
CA ALA A 203 4.96 -10.70 46.57
C ALA A 203 3.49 -11.07 46.30
N ASP A 204 3.12 -11.56 45.11
CA ASP A 204 1.73 -11.93 44.78
C ASP A 204 1.11 -12.86 45.84
N LYS A 205 1.86 -13.89 46.30
CA LYS A 205 1.38 -14.83 47.34
C LYS A 205 1.13 -14.12 48.67
N ASN A 206 2.00 -13.18 49.04
CA ASN A 206 1.92 -12.43 50.28
C ASN A 206 0.78 -11.40 50.24
N ILE A 207 0.57 -10.76 49.09
CA ILE A 207 -0.55 -9.84 48.85
C ILE A 207 -1.89 -10.58 48.95
N ILE A 208 -2.01 -11.76 48.33
CA ILE A 208 -3.23 -12.57 48.41
C ILE A 208 -3.51 -12.98 49.87
N LYS A 209 -2.48 -13.36 50.62
CA LYS A 209 -2.60 -13.68 52.05
C LYS A 209 -3.11 -12.47 52.84
N LEU A 210 -2.52 -11.29 52.63
CA LEU A 210 -2.95 -10.04 53.29
C LEU A 210 -4.40 -9.68 52.96
N LEU A 211 -4.81 -9.80 51.70
CA LEU A 211 -6.19 -9.54 51.27
C LEU A 211 -7.19 -10.52 51.92
N LYS A 212 -6.79 -11.78 52.10
CA LYS A 212 -7.60 -12.78 52.81
C LYS A 212 -7.73 -12.46 54.30
N GLU A 213 -6.63 -12.10 54.96
CA GLU A 213 -6.62 -11.69 56.38
C GLU A 213 -7.47 -10.44 56.62
N LYS A 214 -7.44 -9.48 55.69
CA LYS A 214 -8.31 -8.29 55.72
C LYS A 214 -9.76 -8.56 55.29
N GLY A 215 -10.12 -9.80 54.92
CA GLY A 215 -11.48 -10.17 54.49
C GLY A 215 -11.93 -9.52 53.17
N ARG A 216 -10.96 -9.10 52.33
CA ARG A 216 -11.16 -8.38 51.06
C ARG A 216 -11.03 -9.27 49.83
N LEU A 217 -10.46 -10.47 49.99
CA LEU A 217 -10.39 -11.47 48.94
C LEU A 217 -11.76 -12.18 48.79
N VAL A 218 -12.41 -12.01 47.64
CA VAL A 218 -13.72 -12.60 47.36
C VAL A 218 -13.57 -13.98 46.72
N HIS A 219 -12.71 -14.09 45.72
CA HIS A 219 -12.42 -15.34 45.04
C HIS A 219 -10.93 -15.43 44.69
N SER A 220 -10.37 -16.63 44.71
CA SER A 220 -8.98 -16.89 44.34
C SER A 220 -8.90 -18.20 43.56
N SER A 221 -8.26 -18.13 42.41
CA SER A 221 -8.07 -19.22 41.46
C SER A 221 -6.75 -19.03 40.70
N THR A 222 -6.47 -19.91 39.74
CA THR A 222 -5.34 -19.77 38.82
C THR A 222 -5.88 -19.56 37.40
N TYR A 223 -5.22 -18.70 36.63
CA TYR A 223 -5.58 -18.44 35.23
C TYR A 223 -4.42 -18.81 34.32
N LYS A 224 -4.71 -19.63 33.31
CA LYS A 224 -3.72 -20.02 32.31
C LYS A 224 -3.87 -19.12 31.09
N HIS A 225 -2.82 -18.38 30.76
CA HIS A 225 -2.79 -17.49 29.60
C HIS A 225 -1.38 -17.36 29.02
N SER A 226 -1.28 -16.77 27.83
CA SER A 226 -0.01 -16.43 27.22
C SER A 226 0.48 -15.09 27.77
N TYR A 227 1.67 -15.07 28.33
CA TYR A 227 2.27 -13.89 28.97
C TYR A 227 3.65 -13.58 28.37
N PRO A 228 4.04 -12.29 28.24
CA PRO A 228 5.29 -11.95 27.60
C PRO A 228 6.51 -12.13 28.53
N PHE A 229 7.56 -12.76 28.00
CA PHE A 229 8.85 -12.95 28.67
C PHE A 229 9.95 -12.18 27.94
N CYS A 230 11.01 -11.84 28.66
CA CYS A 230 12.20 -11.28 28.04
C CYS A 230 12.80 -12.32 27.09
N TRP A 231 13.00 -11.94 25.83
CA TRP A 231 13.58 -12.81 24.80
C TRP A 231 15.05 -13.18 25.04
N ARG A 232 15.72 -12.53 26.01
CA ARG A 232 17.12 -12.78 26.37
C ARG A 232 17.27 -13.52 27.70
N SER A 233 16.60 -13.05 28.76
CA SER A 233 16.78 -13.58 30.12
C SER A 233 15.74 -14.64 30.50
N ASP A 234 14.71 -14.86 29.68
CA ASP A 234 13.59 -15.75 29.99
C ASP A 234 12.88 -15.45 31.32
N THR A 235 12.92 -14.19 31.77
CA THR A 235 12.16 -13.70 32.92
C THR A 235 10.85 -13.04 32.49
N PRO A 236 9.75 -13.15 33.26
CA PRO A 236 8.49 -12.48 32.95
C PRO A 236 8.68 -10.97 32.81
N LEU A 237 8.08 -10.34 31.80
CA LEU A 237 8.08 -8.89 31.67
C LEU A 237 7.02 -8.27 32.58
N ILE A 238 7.27 -7.03 33.01
CA ILE A 238 6.24 -6.19 33.62
C ILE A 238 6.01 -4.98 32.73
N TYR A 239 4.80 -4.45 32.72
CA TYR A 239 4.57 -3.12 32.17
C TYR A 239 4.81 -2.11 33.29
N LYS A 240 5.64 -1.11 33.02
CA LYS A 240 6.06 -0.11 34.00
C LYS A 240 6.21 1.25 33.36
N ALA A 241 5.81 2.28 34.07
CA ALA A 241 6.10 3.66 33.71
C ALA A 241 7.61 3.92 33.77
N VAL A 242 8.18 4.28 32.64
CA VAL A 242 9.58 4.66 32.50
C VAL A 242 9.64 6.15 32.18
N PRO A 243 10.51 6.93 32.85
CA PRO A 243 10.75 8.33 32.49
C PRO A 243 11.11 8.45 31.01
N SER A 244 10.50 9.41 30.33
CA SER A 244 10.78 9.70 28.93
C SER A 244 10.64 11.19 28.66
N TRP A 245 11.40 11.68 27.70
CA TRP A 245 11.24 13.00 27.11
C TRP A 245 10.32 12.92 25.92
N PHE A 246 9.42 13.89 25.80
CA PHE A 246 8.39 13.95 24.80
C PHE A 246 8.42 15.28 24.05
N VAL A 247 8.09 15.25 22.77
CA VAL A 247 7.65 16.42 22.01
C VAL A 247 6.13 16.44 22.00
N ARG A 248 5.53 17.58 22.38
CA ARG A 248 4.08 17.80 22.31
C ARG A 248 3.65 17.81 20.84
N VAL A 249 2.79 16.89 20.44
CA VAL A 249 2.27 16.79 19.07
C VAL A 249 0.75 16.98 19.05
N GLU A 250 0.06 16.55 20.11
CA GLU A 250 -1.42 16.57 20.19
C GLU A 250 -2.01 17.96 19.90
N HIS A 251 -1.40 19.00 20.46
CA HIS A 251 -1.85 20.39 20.28
C HIS A 251 -1.65 20.96 18.86
N MET A 252 -0.84 20.32 18.01
CA MET A 252 -0.56 20.79 16.65
C MET A 252 -1.17 19.91 15.56
N VAL A 253 -2.03 18.95 15.92
CA VAL A 253 -2.70 18.04 14.97
C VAL A 253 -3.40 18.81 13.84
N GLU A 254 -4.11 19.90 14.15
CA GLU A 254 -4.77 20.73 13.13
C GLU A 254 -3.76 21.31 12.13
N LYS A 255 -2.66 21.89 12.61
CA LYS A 255 -1.58 22.43 11.75
C LYS A 255 -0.89 21.34 10.94
N LEU A 256 -0.75 20.13 11.49
CA LEU A 256 -0.19 18.99 10.75
C LEU A 256 -1.11 18.60 9.59
N LEU A 257 -2.43 18.58 9.81
CA LEU A 257 -3.41 18.29 8.77
C LEU A 257 -3.43 19.39 7.70
N GLU A 258 -3.35 20.66 8.09
CA GLU A 258 -3.26 21.80 7.17
C GLU A 258 -1.99 21.74 6.30
N ASN A 259 -0.83 21.45 6.90
CA ASN A 259 0.41 21.31 6.16
C ASN A 259 0.39 20.07 5.26
N ASN A 260 -0.17 18.95 5.72
CA ASN A 260 -0.33 17.75 4.90
C ASN A 260 -1.27 17.98 3.70
N ALA A 261 -2.30 18.82 3.85
CA ALA A 261 -3.21 19.15 2.76
C ALA A 261 -2.54 19.95 1.63
N GLN A 262 -1.47 20.70 1.94
CA GLN A 262 -0.65 21.42 0.96
C GLN A 262 0.29 20.50 0.18
N CYS A 263 0.50 19.28 0.65
CA CYS A 263 1.33 18.27 -0.01
C CYS A 263 0.53 17.48 -1.05
N TYR A 264 1.17 17.21 -2.19
CA TYR A 264 0.66 16.33 -3.23
C TYR A 264 1.22 14.91 -3.05
N TRP A 265 0.34 13.92 -2.95
CA TRP A 265 0.70 12.53 -2.66
C TRP A 265 0.28 11.64 -3.81
N VAL A 266 1.17 10.74 -4.23
CA VAL A 266 0.87 9.69 -5.20
C VAL A 266 1.12 8.34 -4.52
N PRO A 267 0.11 7.49 -4.32
CA PRO A 267 -1.30 7.68 -4.68
C PRO A 267 -2.10 8.54 -3.67
N ASP A 268 -3.09 9.27 -4.17
CA ASP A 268 -3.87 10.28 -3.43
C ASP A 268 -4.49 9.76 -2.13
N PHE A 269 -4.95 8.50 -2.11
CA PHE A 269 -5.61 7.92 -0.95
C PHE A 269 -4.72 7.88 0.31
N VAL A 270 -3.38 7.90 0.14
CA VAL A 270 -2.44 7.88 1.26
C VAL A 270 -2.57 9.17 2.08
N ARG A 271 -2.72 10.32 1.42
CA ARG A 271 -2.81 11.64 2.06
C ARG A 271 -3.92 11.70 3.09
N GLU A 272 -5.13 11.27 2.71
CA GLU A 272 -6.33 11.43 3.54
C GLU A 272 -6.61 10.22 4.42
N LYS A 273 -6.41 9.00 3.89
CA LYS A 273 -6.77 7.78 4.62
C LYS A 273 -5.62 7.33 5.51
N ARG A 274 -4.50 6.91 4.92
CA ARG A 274 -3.45 6.21 5.69
C ARG A 274 -2.65 7.15 6.57
N PHE A 275 -2.22 8.28 6.02
CA PHE A 275 -1.45 9.28 6.74
C PHE A 275 -2.36 10.29 7.45
N GLY A 276 -3.40 10.79 6.77
CA GLY A 276 -4.36 11.73 7.36
C GLY A 276 -5.07 11.20 8.61
N ASN A 277 -5.57 9.96 8.60
CA ASN A 277 -6.18 9.39 9.82
C ASN A 277 -5.15 9.16 10.93
N TRP A 278 -3.91 8.79 10.58
CA TRP A 278 -2.83 8.68 11.57
C TRP A 278 -2.53 10.02 12.25
N LEU A 279 -2.53 11.12 11.49
CA LEU A 279 -2.31 12.46 12.04
C LEU A 279 -3.44 12.90 12.97
N LYS A 280 -4.71 12.57 12.67
CA LYS A 280 -5.86 12.90 13.53
C LYS A 280 -5.75 12.31 14.94
N ASP A 281 -5.18 11.12 15.03
CA ASP A 281 -5.02 10.37 16.29
C ASP A 281 -3.60 10.50 16.87
N ALA A 282 -2.78 11.44 16.35
CA ALA A 282 -1.39 11.58 16.77
C ALA A 282 -1.27 11.95 18.25
N ARG A 283 -0.38 11.25 18.94
CA ARG A 283 -0.06 11.45 20.36
C ARG A 283 1.31 12.10 20.53
N ASP A 284 1.57 12.62 21.72
CA ASP A 284 2.88 13.18 22.06
C ASP A 284 4.01 12.18 21.81
N TRP A 285 5.06 12.63 21.13
CA TRP A 285 6.11 11.76 20.61
C TRP A 285 7.20 11.56 21.65
N ALA A 286 7.36 10.33 22.14
CA ALA A 286 8.48 9.94 22.99
C ALA A 286 9.81 9.93 22.21
N ILE A 287 10.65 10.93 22.44
CA ILE A 287 11.91 11.16 21.71
C ILE A 287 13.15 10.62 22.42
N SER A 288 13.05 10.18 23.67
CA SER A 288 14.20 9.61 24.40
C SER A 288 14.30 8.10 24.29
N ARG A 289 15.54 7.60 24.30
CA ARG A 289 15.88 6.17 24.33
C ARG A 289 16.98 5.92 25.36
N ASN A 290 16.79 4.88 26.18
CA ASN A 290 17.80 4.40 27.13
C ASN A 290 18.82 3.51 26.38
N ARG A 291 19.63 4.13 25.52
CA ARG A 291 20.65 3.46 24.67
C ARG A 291 21.97 4.20 24.73
N TYR A 292 23.02 3.57 24.20
CA TYR A 292 24.38 4.13 24.19
C TYR A 292 24.69 4.87 22.89
N TRP A 293 24.48 4.21 21.74
CA TRP A 293 24.72 4.80 20.42
C TRP A 293 23.51 5.58 19.93
N GLY A 294 23.72 6.86 19.64
CA GLY A 294 22.70 7.81 19.19
C GLY A 294 23.06 9.21 19.65
N THR A 295 22.41 10.22 19.09
CA THR A 295 22.67 11.61 19.47
C THR A 295 22.23 11.86 20.91
N PRO A 296 23.11 12.29 21.84
CA PRO A 296 22.71 12.57 23.21
C PRO A 296 21.70 13.70 23.32
N ILE A 297 20.72 13.58 24.22
CA ILE A 297 19.79 14.67 24.50
C ILE A 297 20.54 15.76 25.29
N PRO A 298 20.56 17.03 24.82
CA PRO A 298 21.42 18.07 25.37
C PRO A 298 20.75 18.80 26.55
N LEU A 299 20.19 18.05 27.50
CA LEU A 299 19.53 18.59 28.68
C LEU A 299 20.40 18.31 29.93
N TRP A 300 20.82 19.37 30.62
CA TRP A 300 21.50 19.30 31.92
C TRP A 300 20.51 19.63 33.03
N VAL A 301 20.43 18.76 34.03
CA VAL A 301 19.39 18.78 35.06
C VAL A 301 19.99 18.79 36.46
N SER A 302 19.29 19.41 37.41
CA SER A 302 19.56 19.26 38.84
C SER A 302 19.15 17.86 39.34
N GLY A 303 19.65 17.44 40.50
CA GLY A 303 19.30 16.12 41.08
C GLY A 303 17.81 15.91 41.34
N ASP A 304 17.07 17.00 41.59
CA ASP A 304 15.62 17.03 41.78
C ASP A 304 14.83 17.37 40.49
N PHE A 305 15.52 17.60 39.36
CA PHE A 305 14.94 17.97 38.06
C PHE A 305 14.14 19.28 38.02
N GLU A 306 14.18 20.13 39.04
CA GLU A 306 13.48 21.43 39.00
C GLU A 306 14.25 22.49 38.19
N GLU A 307 15.56 22.33 38.01
CA GLU A 307 16.37 23.16 37.10
C GLU A 307 16.80 22.32 35.90
N VAL A 308 16.47 22.79 34.70
CA VAL A 308 16.82 22.15 33.42
C VAL A 308 17.37 23.19 32.46
N VAL A 309 18.58 22.94 31.95
CA VAL A 309 19.26 23.78 30.94
C VAL A 309 19.37 22.97 29.65
N CYS A 310 18.76 23.47 28.57
CA CYS A 310 18.87 22.89 27.23
C CYS A 310 19.95 23.59 26.42
N ILE A 311 20.99 22.84 26.04
CA ILE A 311 22.13 23.34 25.27
C ILE A 311 21.85 23.21 23.77
N GLY A 312 22.06 24.30 23.02
CA GLY A 312 21.84 24.37 21.59
C GLY A 312 23.08 24.15 20.74
N SER A 313 24.27 24.51 21.23
CA SER A 313 25.50 24.50 20.43
C SER A 313 26.73 24.00 21.20
N MET A 314 27.79 23.64 20.46
CA MET A 314 29.08 23.31 21.08
C MET A 314 29.65 24.52 21.82
N ALA A 315 29.62 25.71 21.22
CA ALA A 315 30.11 26.94 21.85
C ALA A 315 29.40 27.24 23.19
N GLU A 316 28.08 27.04 23.26
CA GLU A 316 27.31 27.20 24.50
C GLU A 316 27.69 26.16 25.56
N LEU A 317 27.97 24.91 25.15
CA LEU A 317 28.47 23.88 26.06
C LEU A 317 29.86 24.24 26.61
N GLU A 318 30.75 24.71 25.75
CA GLU A 318 32.10 25.13 26.13
C GLU A 318 32.07 26.31 27.11
N GLU A 319 31.21 27.30 26.86
CA GLU A 319 31.02 28.45 27.75
C GLU A 319 30.52 28.04 29.14
N LEU A 320 29.52 27.15 29.20
CA LEU A 320 28.87 26.78 30.46
C LEU A 320 29.62 25.70 31.26
N SER A 321 30.35 24.81 30.57
CA SER A 321 31.13 23.75 31.22
C SER A 321 32.59 24.15 31.47
N GLY A 322 33.11 25.14 30.73
CA GLY A 322 34.52 25.52 30.74
C GLY A 322 35.45 24.53 30.01
N VAL A 323 34.89 23.51 29.34
CA VAL A 323 35.66 22.45 28.67
C VAL A 323 35.42 22.51 27.16
N LYS A 324 36.51 22.53 26.38
CA LYS A 324 36.46 22.45 24.93
C LYS A 324 36.11 21.02 24.49
N VAL A 325 35.12 20.86 23.60
CA VAL A 325 34.64 19.54 23.18
C VAL A 325 34.73 19.42 21.67
N THR A 326 35.21 18.28 21.16
CA THR A 326 35.28 18.00 19.71
C THR A 326 34.32 16.91 19.26
N ASP A 327 33.86 16.08 20.19
CA ASP A 327 32.92 14.99 19.95
C ASP A 327 31.76 15.06 20.95
N LEU A 328 30.53 14.94 20.46
CA LEU A 328 29.30 15.07 21.24
C LEU A 328 28.67 13.72 21.58
N HIS A 329 29.34 12.59 21.36
CA HIS A 329 28.85 11.30 21.82
C HIS A 329 28.98 11.15 23.34
N ARG A 330 28.21 10.21 23.90
CA ARG A 330 28.01 10.05 25.35
C ARG A 330 29.31 9.94 26.14
N GLU A 331 30.24 9.12 25.66
CA GLU A 331 31.56 8.92 26.24
C GLU A 331 32.35 10.22 26.42
N SER A 332 32.14 11.17 25.52
CA SER A 332 32.84 12.44 25.46
C SER A 332 32.17 13.54 26.30
N ILE A 333 30.87 13.40 26.64
CA ILE A 333 30.11 14.49 27.30
C ILE A 333 29.37 14.12 28.59
N ASP A 334 29.14 12.84 28.89
CA ASP A 334 28.35 12.42 30.08
C ASP A 334 28.99 12.84 31.41
N HIS A 335 30.33 13.01 31.42
CA HIS A 335 31.08 13.45 32.59
C HIS A 335 31.07 14.97 32.80
N LEU A 336 30.67 15.75 31.79
CA LEU A 336 30.66 17.22 31.86
C LEU A 336 29.51 17.73 32.72
N THR A 337 29.80 18.71 33.56
CA THR A 337 28.84 19.33 34.48
C THR A 337 28.73 20.83 34.24
N ILE A 338 27.56 21.38 34.53
CA ILE A 338 27.31 22.83 34.43
C ILE A 338 26.97 23.37 35.83
N PRO A 339 27.55 24.49 36.28
CA PRO A 339 27.16 25.11 37.56
C PRO A 339 25.68 25.52 37.56
N SER A 340 24.95 25.15 38.62
CA SER A 340 23.55 25.57 38.80
C SER A 340 23.45 27.08 38.99
N ARG A 341 22.49 27.73 38.32
CA ARG A 341 22.15 29.15 38.55
C ARG A 341 21.19 29.33 39.72
N CYS A 342 20.55 28.25 40.15
CA CYS A 342 19.57 28.21 41.24
C CYS A 342 20.17 27.74 42.59
N GLY A 343 21.49 27.61 42.70
CA GLY A 343 22.16 27.17 43.93
C GLY A 343 22.05 25.66 44.21
N LYS A 344 21.67 24.85 43.22
CA LYS A 344 21.48 23.39 43.33
C LYS A 344 22.76 22.58 43.11
N GLY A 345 23.92 23.19 43.33
CA GLY A 345 25.23 22.57 43.09
C GLY A 345 25.56 22.49 41.60
N VAL A 346 25.65 21.27 41.05
CA VAL A 346 26.01 21.02 39.65
C VAL A 346 24.87 20.32 38.91
N LEU A 347 24.66 20.73 37.67
CA LEU A 347 23.75 20.09 36.73
C LEU A 347 24.50 18.99 35.96
N ARG A 348 23.82 17.87 35.72
CA ARG A 348 24.35 16.73 34.96
C ARG A 348 23.47 16.44 33.75
N ARG A 349 24.06 15.99 32.65
CA ARG A 349 23.30 15.60 31.46
C ARG A 349 22.35 14.45 31.80
N VAL A 350 21.13 14.48 31.25
CA VAL A 350 20.23 13.32 31.27
C VAL A 350 20.88 12.14 30.53
N PRO A 351 20.73 10.88 30.96
CA PRO A 351 21.46 9.76 30.37
C PRO A 351 20.99 9.36 28.96
N GLU A 352 19.77 9.76 28.56
CA GLU A 352 19.13 9.30 27.33
C GLU A 352 19.73 9.89 26.04
N VAL A 353 19.56 9.15 24.94
CA VAL A 353 19.83 9.58 23.56
C VAL A 353 18.51 9.78 22.80
N PHE A 354 18.56 10.48 21.67
CA PHE A 354 17.39 10.68 20.81
C PHE A 354 16.93 9.37 20.14
N ASP A 355 15.64 9.34 19.83
CA ASP A 355 15.04 8.48 18.83
C ASP A 355 15.66 8.76 17.45
N CYS A 356 16.07 7.73 16.70
CA CYS A 356 16.70 7.91 15.40
C CYS A 356 15.77 8.58 14.36
N TRP A 357 14.45 8.51 14.57
CA TRP A 357 13.47 9.25 13.76
C TRP A 357 13.53 10.77 13.99
N PHE A 358 14.03 11.23 15.14
CA PHE A 358 14.32 12.65 15.39
C PHE A 358 15.51 13.12 14.55
N GLU A 359 16.52 12.26 14.40
CA GLU A 359 17.70 12.53 13.61
C GLU A 359 17.35 12.60 12.11
N SER A 360 16.69 11.56 11.59
CA SER A 360 16.27 11.50 10.18
C SER A 360 15.19 12.54 9.84
N GLY A 361 14.27 12.84 10.75
CA GLY A 361 13.33 13.95 10.57
C GLY A 361 14.00 15.33 10.61
N SER A 362 15.18 15.43 11.22
CA SER A 362 16.00 16.65 11.23
C SER A 362 16.91 16.80 10.00
N MET A 363 16.96 15.79 9.13
CA MET A 363 17.84 15.75 7.97
C MET A 363 17.80 17.02 7.09
N PRO A 364 16.64 17.62 6.75
CA PRO A 364 16.59 18.73 5.78
C PRO A 364 17.50 19.90 6.15
N TYR A 365 17.55 20.24 7.43
CA TYR A 365 18.32 21.37 7.96
C TYR A 365 19.61 20.93 8.66
N ALA A 366 19.66 19.73 9.23
CA ALA A 366 20.88 19.22 9.87
C ALA A 366 21.99 18.93 8.85
N GLN A 367 21.65 18.48 7.65
CA GLN A 367 22.65 18.12 6.61
C GLN A 367 23.48 19.31 6.14
N VAL A 368 22.91 20.52 6.18
CA VAL A 368 23.57 21.77 5.75
C VAL A 368 24.16 22.58 6.90
N HIS A 369 24.18 22.02 8.12
CA HIS A 369 24.67 22.70 9.33
C HIS A 369 23.87 23.99 9.67
N TYR A 370 22.59 24.07 9.28
CA TYR A 370 21.69 25.15 9.72
C TYR A 370 21.58 25.11 11.26
N PRO A 371 21.41 26.24 11.96
CA PRO A 371 21.40 27.62 11.46
C PRO A 371 22.79 28.27 11.45
N PHE A 372 23.85 27.50 11.70
CA PHE A 372 25.21 28.01 11.84
C PHE A 372 25.83 28.34 10.48
N GLU A 373 25.58 27.50 9.47
CA GLU A 373 26.10 27.65 8.12
C GLU A 373 25.00 27.42 7.07
N ASN A 374 25.32 27.73 5.80
CA ASN A 374 24.52 27.41 4.60
C ASN A 374 23.02 27.75 4.67
N LYS A 375 22.67 28.82 5.38
CA LYS A 375 21.28 29.27 5.54
C LYS A 375 20.56 29.48 4.20
N LYS A 376 21.25 30.08 3.22
CA LYS A 376 20.69 30.32 1.89
C LYS A 376 20.37 29.01 1.15
N GLU A 377 21.22 28.00 1.29
CA GLU A 377 20.99 26.69 0.66
C GLU A 377 19.70 26.03 1.19
N LEU A 378 19.45 26.13 2.51
CA LEU A 378 18.19 25.67 3.08
C LEU A 378 17.00 26.51 2.59
N GLU A 379 17.13 27.84 2.56
CA GLU A 379 16.05 28.73 2.13
C GLU A 379 15.65 28.50 0.67
N ASP A 380 16.63 28.23 -0.20
CA ASP A 380 16.40 27.95 -1.63
C ASP A 380 15.83 26.54 -1.86
N ALA A 381 16.19 25.55 -1.01
CA ALA A 381 15.81 24.14 -1.20
C ALA A 381 14.63 23.65 -0.34
N PHE A 382 14.17 24.42 0.66
CA PHE A 382 13.12 24.01 1.60
C PHE A 382 11.83 24.84 1.43
N PRO A 383 10.67 24.20 1.16
CA PRO A 383 10.41 22.75 1.18
C PRO A 383 10.91 22.00 -0.05
N ALA A 384 11.31 20.73 0.16
CA ALA A 384 11.80 19.86 -0.91
C ALA A 384 10.73 19.65 -2.00
N ASP A 385 11.11 19.70 -3.27
CA ASP A 385 10.16 19.51 -4.36
C ASP A 385 9.59 18.09 -4.41
N PHE A 386 10.40 17.07 -4.08
CA PHE A 386 10.01 15.67 -4.24
C PHE A 386 10.74 14.74 -3.26
N ILE A 387 9.99 13.79 -2.69
CA ILE A 387 10.54 12.62 -2.00
C ILE A 387 9.81 11.34 -2.43
N ALA A 388 10.47 10.19 -2.35
CA ALA A 388 9.83 8.90 -2.60
C ALA A 388 10.36 7.80 -1.69
N GLU A 389 9.46 7.18 -0.94
CA GLU A 389 9.78 6.08 -0.03
C GLU A 389 8.63 5.09 0.10
N GLY A 390 8.92 3.94 0.74
CA GLY A 390 7.95 2.88 0.98
C GLY A 390 6.74 3.34 1.81
N ILE A 391 5.62 2.64 1.61
CA ILE A 391 4.37 2.94 2.31
C ILE A 391 4.52 2.94 3.84
N ASP A 392 5.41 2.12 4.40
CA ASP A 392 5.76 2.08 5.82
C ASP A 392 6.23 3.44 6.39
N GLN A 393 6.81 4.31 5.56
CA GLN A 393 7.28 5.63 6.01
C GLN A 393 6.16 6.60 6.41
N THR A 394 4.90 6.27 6.11
CA THR A 394 3.72 6.96 6.71
C THR A 394 3.69 6.93 8.23
N ARG A 395 4.43 6.02 8.88
CA ARG A 395 4.59 5.95 10.35
C ARG A 395 6.03 6.19 10.82
N GLY A 396 6.91 6.58 9.90
CA GLY A 396 8.33 6.81 10.14
C GLY A 396 8.72 8.18 9.63
N TRP A 397 9.54 8.21 8.58
CA TRP A 397 10.21 9.43 8.12
C TRP A 397 9.24 10.54 7.68
N PHE A 398 8.17 10.22 6.95
CA PHE A 398 7.19 11.23 6.51
C PHE A 398 6.53 11.91 7.70
N TYR A 399 6.20 11.14 8.74
CA TYR A 399 5.59 11.65 9.98
C TYR A 399 6.54 12.60 10.69
N THR A 400 7.79 12.18 10.92
CA THR A 400 8.76 13.00 11.67
C THR A 400 9.21 14.24 10.93
N LEU A 401 9.36 14.17 9.60
CA LEU A 401 9.60 15.36 8.77
C LEU A 401 8.48 16.38 8.94
N LEU A 402 7.21 15.95 8.87
CA LEU A 402 6.07 16.84 8.96
C LEU A 402 5.93 17.44 10.36
N VAL A 403 6.09 16.63 11.41
CA VAL A 403 6.04 17.08 12.81
C VAL A 403 7.11 18.13 13.08
N LEU A 404 8.37 17.84 12.76
CA LEU A 404 9.47 18.77 13.03
C LEU A 404 9.38 20.03 12.19
N SER A 405 9.04 19.91 10.90
CA SER A 405 8.85 21.07 10.04
C SER A 405 7.72 21.99 10.51
N THR A 406 6.59 21.40 10.93
CA THR A 406 5.46 22.15 11.46
C THR A 406 5.82 22.83 12.79
N ALA A 407 6.50 22.13 13.69
CA ALA A 407 6.89 22.66 14.99
C ALA A 407 7.97 23.76 14.89
N LEU A 408 8.94 23.62 13.99
CA LEU A 408 10.07 24.53 13.85
C LEU A 408 9.74 25.71 12.92
N PHE A 409 9.15 25.43 11.75
CA PHE A 409 8.99 26.39 10.65
C PHE A 409 7.53 26.68 10.28
N GLY A 410 6.55 25.93 10.79
CA GLY A 410 5.14 26.16 10.50
C GLY A 410 4.71 25.91 9.05
N ARG A 411 5.50 25.15 8.27
CA ARG A 411 5.25 24.84 6.86
C ARG A 411 5.46 23.35 6.55
N PRO A 412 4.94 22.81 5.43
CA PRO A 412 5.23 21.44 5.04
C PRO A 412 6.72 21.25 4.72
N PRO A 413 7.29 20.05 4.96
CA PRO A 413 8.69 19.75 4.64
C PRO A 413 8.95 19.43 3.15
N PHE A 414 7.90 19.02 2.43
CA PHE A 414 7.97 18.58 1.03
C PHE A 414 6.72 19.01 0.26
N LYS A 415 6.85 19.12 -1.07
CA LYS A 415 5.74 19.47 -1.98
C LYS A 415 5.08 18.21 -2.57
N ASN A 416 5.88 17.26 -3.08
CA ASN A 416 5.40 16.04 -3.74
C ASN A 416 5.96 14.78 -3.06
N VAL A 417 5.09 13.78 -2.84
CA VAL A 417 5.45 12.49 -2.24
C VAL A 417 4.99 11.35 -3.15
N ILE A 418 5.91 10.50 -3.61
CA ILE A 418 5.56 9.20 -4.19
C ILE A 418 5.72 8.12 -3.13
N VAL A 419 4.67 7.35 -2.93
CA VAL A 419 4.65 6.24 -1.99
C VAL A 419 4.66 4.93 -2.75
N ASN A 420 5.80 4.25 -2.78
CA ASN A 420 5.89 2.97 -3.46
C ASN A 420 5.36 1.82 -2.59
N GLY A 421 4.74 0.85 -3.26
CA GLY A 421 4.53 -0.46 -2.68
C GLY A 421 5.86 -1.20 -2.51
N LEU A 422 5.80 -2.38 -1.90
CA LEU A 422 6.96 -3.27 -1.78
C LEU A 422 7.32 -3.78 -3.18
N VAL A 423 8.55 -3.50 -3.65
CA VAL A 423 8.98 -3.79 -5.02
C VAL A 423 9.18 -5.29 -5.24
N LEU A 424 8.63 -5.82 -6.33
CA LEU A 424 8.89 -7.17 -6.87
C LEU A 424 9.50 -7.05 -8.28
N ALA A 425 10.71 -7.55 -8.48
CA ALA A 425 11.49 -7.38 -9.71
C ALA A 425 11.25 -8.50 -10.74
N ARG A 426 10.71 -8.20 -11.93
CA ARG A 426 10.85 -9.10 -13.11
C ARG A 426 10.58 -8.51 -14.51
N LEU A 427 9.88 -7.38 -14.63
CA LEU A 427 9.34 -6.94 -15.94
C LEU A 427 10.37 -6.27 -16.88
N VAL A 428 11.38 -5.57 -16.35
CA VAL A 428 12.20 -4.64 -17.15
C VAL A 428 13.10 -5.33 -18.19
N CYS A 429 13.76 -6.46 -17.87
CA CYS A 429 14.82 -7.04 -18.70
C CYS A 429 14.37 -7.62 -20.06
N LYS A 430 13.17 -8.20 -20.16
CA LYS A 430 12.69 -8.83 -21.42
C LYS A 430 12.41 -7.81 -22.53
N PHE A 431 12.09 -6.57 -22.18
CA PHE A 431 11.75 -5.53 -23.15
C PHE A 431 12.98 -4.96 -23.88
N PHE A 432 14.11 -4.82 -23.20
CA PHE A 432 15.33 -4.28 -23.82
C PHE A 432 15.91 -5.19 -24.90
N ALA A 433 15.76 -6.50 -24.77
CA ALA A 433 16.18 -7.44 -25.80
C ALA A 433 15.45 -7.20 -27.15
N LYS A 434 14.19 -6.74 -27.13
CA LYS A 434 13.46 -6.37 -28.35
C LYS A 434 14.01 -5.08 -28.95
N LEU A 435 14.24 -4.04 -28.15
CA LEU A 435 14.73 -2.74 -28.62
C LEU A 435 16.13 -2.83 -29.25
N ILE A 436 17.03 -3.57 -28.60
CA ILE A 436 18.39 -3.83 -29.11
C ILE A 436 18.35 -4.57 -30.46
N ARG A 437 17.39 -5.49 -30.66
CA ARG A 437 17.20 -6.18 -31.95
C ARG A 437 16.74 -5.22 -33.05
N VAL A 438 15.88 -4.25 -32.74
CA VAL A 438 15.45 -3.23 -33.70
C VAL A 438 16.62 -2.34 -34.09
N GLN A 439 17.43 -1.89 -33.12
CA GLN A 439 18.62 -1.10 -33.42
C GLN A 439 19.61 -1.84 -34.33
N ARG A 440 19.75 -3.17 -34.21
CA ARG A 440 20.61 -3.96 -35.12
C ARG A 440 20.18 -3.87 -36.57
N VAL A 441 18.91 -3.58 -36.88
CA VAL A 441 18.47 -3.33 -38.26
C VAL A 441 19.27 -2.18 -38.85
N LEU A 442 19.52 -1.10 -38.10
CA LEU A 442 20.33 0.03 -38.56
C LEU A 442 21.83 -0.31 -38.79
N LYS A 443 22.31 -1.47 -38.31
CA LYS A 443 23.72 -1.89 -38.40
C LYS A 443 24.00 -3.03 -39.38
N THR A 444 22.99 -3.65 -40.00
CA THR A 444 23.23 -4.77 -40.93
C THR A 444 23.98 -4.33 -42.18
N ASN A 445 24.92 -5.15 -42.66
CA ASN A 445 25.72 -4.89 -43.86
C ASN A 445 24.87 -4.62 -45.12
N GLU A 446 23.67 -5.19 -45.21
CA GLU A 446 22.71 -4.91 -46.30
C GLU A 446 22.26 -3.44 -46.31
N ILE A 447 22.08 -2.81 -45.15
CA ILE A 447 21.71 -1.39 -45.05
C ILE A 447 22.94 -0.50 -45.23
N ARG A 448 24.12 -0.89 -44.73
CA ARG A 448 25.38 -0.17 -45.03
C ARG A 448 25.67 -0.03 -46.52
N ASN A 449 25.29 -1.02 -47.33
CA ASN A 449 25.45 -0.98 -48.78
C ASN A 449 24.39 -0.11 -49.51
N VAL A 450 23.27 0.22 -48.85
CA VAL A 450 22.24 1.17 -49.35
C VAL A 450 22.50 2.59 -48.82
N VAL A 451 23.13 2.67 -47.64
CA VAL A 451 23.58 3.87 -46.93
C VAL A 451 24.78 4.54 -47.58
N VAL A 452 25.46 3.86 -48.49
CA VAL A 452 26.45 4.42 -49.40
C VAL A 452 25.80 4.41 -50.78
N ASP A 453 25.44 5.58 -51.30
CA ASP A 453 25.01 5.65 -52.71
C ASP A 453 26.18 5.32 -53.65
N ASP A 454 25.91 5.14 -54.95
CA ASP A 454 26.95 4.94 -55.98
C ASP A 454 27.95 6.12 -56.06
N GLU A 455 27.74 7.20 -55.30
CA GLU A 455 28.52 8.44 -55.20
C GLU A 455 29.33 8.55 -53.88
N GLY A 456 29.21 7.60 -52.94
CA GLY A 456 29.98 7.54 -51.69
C GLY A 456 29.41 8.32 -50.48
N ARG A 457 28.15 8.77 -50.50
CA ARG A 457 27.56 9.54 -49.38
C ARG A 457 27.02 8.62 -48.27
N GLU A 458 27.43 8.85 -47.02
CA GLU A 458 26.92 8.14 -45.83
C GLU A 458 25.57 8.71 -45.35
N PHE A 459 24.64 7.84 -44.96
CA PHE A 459 23.40 8.20 -44.25
C PHE A 459 23.70 8.90 -42.92
N LEU A 460 23.25 10.16 -42.81
CA LEU A 460 23.27 10.96 -41.59
C LEU A 460 21.86 11.45 -41.29
N TYR A 461 21.37 11.15 -40.09
CA TYR A 461 20.09 11.64 -39.60
C TYR A 461 20.20 13.08 -39.14
N ASN A 462 19.30 13.94 -39.62
CA ASN A 462 19.16 15.31 -39.15
C ASN A 462 17.70 15.66 -38.87
N GLU A 463 17.40 15.99 -37.60
CA GLU A 463 16.07 16.29 -37.06
C GLU A 463 15.44 17.54 -37.70
N ASN A 464 16.27 18.47 -38.21
CA ASN A 464 15.82 19.72 -38.84
C ASN A 464 15.51 19.56 -40.35
N THR A 465 15.96 18.47 -40.98
CA THR A 465 15.80 18.25 -42.44
C THR A 465 14.99 17.00 -42.76
N VAL A 466 14.32 16.41 -41.77
CA VAL A 466 13.46 15.23 -41.97
C VAL A 466 12.38 15.55 -43.00
N LYS A 467 12.38 14.80 -44.12
CA LYS A 467 11.37 14.96 -45.18
C LYS A 467 10.04 14.38 -44.75
N GLU A 468 8.93 15.00 -45.14
CA GLU A 468 7.60 14.44 -44.93
C GLU A 468 7.44 13.13 -45.71
N SER A 469 7.18 12.03 -44.99
CA SER A 469 6.87 10.75 -45.62
C SER A 469 5.43 10.70 -46.08
N ASN A 470 5.23 10.29 -47.34
CA ASN A 470 3.90 10.01 -47.89
C ASN A 470 3.35 8.65 -47.43
N ASN A 471 4.14 7.84 -46.72
CA ASN A 471 3.70 6.53 -46.24
C ASN A 471 2.83 6.65 -44.99
N ILE A 472 1.65 6.03 -45.01
CA ILE A 472 0.68 6.07 -43.90
C ILE A 472 1.28 5.48 -42.62
N MET A 473 2.09 4.42 -42.70
CA MET A 473 2.70 3.81 -41.51
C MET A 473 3.80 4.67 -40.90
N ASP A 474 4.50 5.47 -41.71
CA ASP A 474 5.53 6.40 -41.23
C ASP A 474 4.87 7.60 -40.53
N LYS A 475 3.83 8.19 -41.14
CA LYS A 475 3.00 9.24 -40.53
C LYS A 475 2.39 8.75 -39.21
N TRP A 476 1.85 7.52 -39.20
CA TRP A 476 1.27 6.92 -38.01
C TRP A 476 2.28 6.75 -36.86
N ILE A 477 3.45 6.15 -37.11
CA ILE A 477 4.40 5.90 -36.02
C ILE A 477 4.97 7.22 -35.47
N LEU A 478 5.15 8.23 -36.32
CA LEU A 478 5.58 9.57 -35.90
C LEU A 478 4.51 10.24 -35.04
N SER A 479 3.25 10.25 -35.48
CA SER A 479 2.11 10.73 -34.68
C SER A 479 2.05 10.03 -33.33
N PHE A 480 2.11 8.69 -33.33
CA PHE A 480 2.02 7.90 -32.11
C PHE A 480 3.20 8.15 -31.16
N THR A 481 4.39 8.45 -31.71
CA THR A 481 5.56 8.87 -30.93
C THR A 481 5.33 10.22 -30.28
N GLN A 482 4.79 11.21 -31.01
CA GLN A 482 4.49 12.53 -30.44
C GLN A 482 3.39 12.46 -29.37
N SER A 483 2.34 11.68 -29.61
CA SER A 483 1.31 11.34 -28.61
C SER A 483 1.91 10.71 -27.35
N LEU A 484 2.91 9.82 -27.49
CA LEU A 484 3.63 9.24 -26.36
C LEU A 484 4.45 10.30 -25.60
N VAL A 485 5.18 11.17 -26.30
CA VAL A 485 5.97 12.24 -25.66
C VAL A 485 5.05 13.20 -24.89
N GLN A 486 3.90 13.57 -25.48
CA GLN A 486 2.89 14.41 -24.83
C GLN A 486 2.35 13.75 -23.54
N PHE A 487 1.95 12.48 -23.63
CA PHE A 487 1.51 11.70 -22.47
C PHE A 487 2.60 11.60 -21.39
N PHE A 488 3.84 11.29 -21.79
CA PHE A 488 4.97 11.17 -20.86
C PHE A 488 5.20 12.46 -20.09
N LYS A 489 5.22 13.62 -20.76
CA LYS A 489 5.39 14.92 -20.11
C LYS A 489 4.27 15.20 -19.11
N ALA A 490 3.02 14.95 -19.50
CA ALA A 490 1.86 15.18 -18.64
C ALA A 490 1.87 14.28 -17.38
N GLU A 491 2.19 12.99 -17.53
CA GLU A 491 2.20 12.05 -16.40
C GLU A 491 3.40 12.26 -15.47
N MET A 492 4.58 12.56 -16.03
CA MET A 492 5.78 12.86 -15.23
C MET A 492 5.63 14.18 -14.47
N ALA A 493 5.06 15.22 -15.08
CA ALA A 493 4.75 16.47 -14.38
C ALA A 493 3.76 16.27 -13.22
N ALA A 494 2.91 15.24 -13.31
CA ALA A 494 1.97 14.85 -12.27
C ALA A 494 2.50 13.73 -11.33
N TYR A 495 3.78 13.36 -11.42
CA TYR A 495 4.42 12.30 -10.63
C TYR A 495 3.76 10.91 -10.71
N ARG A 496 3.03 10.63 -11.81
CA ARG A 496 2.27 9.37 -12.02
C ARG A 496 3.10 8.30 -12.70
N LEU A 497 4.22 7.89 -12.08
CA LEU A 497 5.17 6.92 -12.67
C LEU A 497 4.52 5.57 -13.05
N TYR A 498 3.48 5.15 -12.31
CA TYR A 498 2.80 3.87 -12.53
C TYR A 498 2.05 3.80 -13.88
N THR A 499 1.70 4.93 -14.49
CA THR A 499 1.06 4.97 -15.81
C THR A 499 2.07 5.01 -16.96
N VAL A 500 3.26 5.57 -16.70
CA VAL A 500 4.30 5.81 -17.70
C VAL A 500 4.94 4.51 -18.17
N VAL A 501 5.40 3.68 -17.23
CA VAL A 501 6.16 2.45 -17.56
C VAL A 501 5.34 1.49 -18.43
N PRO A 502 4.07 1.16 -18.13
CA PRO A 502 3.26 0.31 -19.00
C PRO A 502 3.08 0.88 -20.42
N ARG A 503 2.95 2.21 -20.56
CA ARG A 503 2.78 2.87 -21.86
C ARG A 503 4.05 2.80 -22.70
N LEU A 504 5.22 3.06 -22.10
CA LEU A 504 6.53 2.91 -22.75
C LEU A 504 6.74 1.48 -23.22
N VAL A 505 6.44 0.51 -22.37
CA VAL A 505 6.53 -0.92 -22.69
C VAL A 505 5.61 -1.30 -23.86
N LYS A 506 4.36 -0.84 -23.85
CA LYS A 506 3.40 -1.07 -24.94
C LYS A 506 3.90 -0.45 -26.25
N PHE A 507 4.50 0.74 -26.19
CA PHE A 507 5.04 1.40 -27.38
C PHE A 507 6.16 0.58 -28.04
N VAL A 508 7.05 -0.04 -27.27
CA VAL A 508 8.09 -0.94 -27.81
C VAL A 508 7.46 -2.11 -28.57
N ASP A 509 6.36 -2.67 -28.06
CA ASP A 509 5.64 -3.73 -28.75
C ASP A 509 4.99 -3.22 -30.05
N ILE A 510 4.44 -2.00 -30.03
CA ILE A 510 3.86 -1.33 -31.19
C ILE A 510 4.91 -1.13 -32.30
N LEU A 511 6.07 -0.58 -31.94
CA LEU A 511 7.17 -0.36 -32.87
C LEU A 511 7.66 -1.67 -33.51
N THR A 512 7.83 -2.71 -32.70
CA THR A 512 8.42 -3.99 -33.14
C THR A 512 7.44 -4.86 -33.93
N ASN A 513 6.24 -5.07 -33.42
CA ASN A 513 5.28 -6.03 -33.99
C ASN A 513 4.46 -5.46 -35.14
N TRP A 514 4.32 -4.14 -35.23
CA TRP A 514 3.53 -3.48 -36.25
C TRP A 514 4.41 -2.70 -37.23
N TYR A 515 5.07 -1.62 -36.79
CA TYR A 515 5.82 -0.77 -37.72
C TYR A 515 6.98 -1.52 -38.40
N VAL A 516 7.92 -2.09 -37.63
CA VAL A 516 9.09 -2.80 -38.19
C VAL A 516 8.65 -4.02 -39.00
N ARG A 517 7.60 -4.73 -38.57
CA ARG A 517 7.10 -5.92 -39.26
C ARG A 517 6.49 -5.59 -40.63
N MET A 518 5.62 -4.57 -40.69
CA MET A 518 4.93 -4.17 -41.93
C MET A 518 5.90 -3.49 -42.91
N ASN A 519 6.89 -2.75 -42.41
CA ASN A 519 7.86 -2.04 -43.25
C ASN A 519 9.16 -2.82 -43.50
N ARG A 520 9.22 -4.13 -43.17
CA ARG A 520 10.46 -4.92 -43.30
C ARG A 520 11.06 -4.92 -44.71
N ARG A 521 10.22 -4.92 -45.76
CA ARG A 521 10.68 -4.86 -47.16
C ARG A 521 11.24 -3.48 -47.52
N ARG A 522 10.57 -2.42 -47.07
CA ARG A 522 11.02 -1.02 -47.22
C ARG A 522 12.38 -0.80 -46.56
N LEU A 523 12.51 -1.25 -45.31
CA LEU A 523 13.76 -1.20 -44.54
C LEU A 523 14.90 -2.03 -45.15
N LYS A 524 14.61 -2.97 -46.07
CA LYS A 524 15.60 -3.77 -46.79
C LYS A 524 15.96 -3.20 -48.16
N GLY A 525 15.32 -2.10 -48.60
CA GLY A 525 15.52 -1.53 -49.93
C GLY A 525 14.79 -2.26 -51.06
N GLU A 526 13.89 -3.20 -50.78
CA GLU A 526 13.17 -3.97 -51.82
C GLU A 526 12.23 -3.07 -52.66
N ASN A 527 11.88 -1.87 -52.16
CA ASN A 527 11.01 -0.91 -52.83
C ASN A 527 11.75 0.27 -53.49
N GLY A 528 13.09 0.25 -53.49
CA GLY A 528 13.94 1.34 -53.98
C GLY A 528 14.68 2.11 -52.89
N THR A 529 15.76 2.79 -53.27
CA THR A 529 16.69 3.47 -52.34
C THR A 529 16.06 4.64 -51.61
N GLU A 530 15.30 5.51 -52.29
CA GLU A 530 14.66 6.68 -51.66
C GLU A 530 13.63 6.28 -50.60
N ASP A 531 12.74 5.32 -50.88
CA ASP A 531 11.76 4.81 -49.91
C ASP A 531 12.42 4.12 -48.71
N CYS A 532 13.55 3.45 -48.94
CA CYS A 532 14.36 2.86 -47.87
C CYS A 532 14.93 3.93 -46.93
N ILE A 533 15.53 4.98 -47.48
CA ILE A 533 16.09 6.10 -46.70
C ILE A 533 14.99 6.75 -45.86
N MET A 534 13.83 7.06 -46.43
CA MET A 534 12.71 7.66 -45.68
C MET A 534 12.22 6.76 -44.53
N ALA A 535 12.14 5.45 -44.76
CA ALA A 535 11.76 4.49 -43.72
C ALA A 535 12.81 4.39 -42.60
N LEU A 536 14.10 4.48 -42.96
CA LEU A 536 15.24 4.50 -42.02
C LEU A 536 15.30 5.79 -41.21
N GLU A 537 15.10 6.96 -41.82
CA GLU A 537 15.00 8.26 -41.13
C GLU A 537 13.88 8.24 -40.09
N THR A 538 12.70 7.74 -40.48
CA THR A 538 11.56 7.60 -39.58
C THR A 538 11.88 6.67 -38.41
N LEU A 539 12.43 5.48 -38.69
CA LEU A 539 12.80 4.51 -37.64
C LEU A 539 13.87 5.08 -36.70
N PHE A 540 14.86 5.80 -37.24
CA PHE A 540 15.90 6.46 -36.47
C PHE A 540 15.31 7.51 -35.52
N SER A 541 14.46 8.40 -36.04
CA SER A 541 13.80 9.45 -35.25
C SER A 541 13.00 8.87 -34.06
N VAL A 542 12.26 7.78 -34.30
CA VAL A 542 11.47 7.10 -33.27
C VAL A 542 12.38 6.44 -32.23
N LEU A 543 13.43 5.73 -32.66
CA LEU A 543 14.38 5.09 -31.74
C LEU A 543 15.14 6.11 -30.90
N PHE A 544 15.57 7.22 -31.50
CA PHE A 544 16.26 8.28 -30.80
C PHE A 544 15.36 8.96 -29.76
N SER A 545 14.11 9.27 -30.12
CA SER A 545 13.11 9.78 -29.19
C SER A 545 12.85 8.82 -28.03
N MET A 546 12.75 7.52 -28.31
CA MET A 546 12.57 6.48 -27.29
C MET A 546 13.78 6.38 -26.36
N CYS A 547 15.02 6.46 -26.88
CA CYS A 547 16.22 6.49 -26.05
C CYS A 547 16.20 7.66 -25.06
N ARG A 548 15.78 8.86 -25.49
CA ARG A 548 15.63 10.04 -24.62
C ARG A 548 14.56 9.83 -23.54
N LEU A 549 13.38 9.32 -23.92
CA LEU A 549 12.27 9.06 -22.98
C LEU A 549 12.61 7.98 -21.94
N MET A 550 13.38 6.96 -22.33
CA MET A 550 13.75 5.85 -21.45
C MET A 550 15.01 6.10 -20.60
N ALA A 551 15.76 7.17 -20.86
CA ALA A 551 17.02 7.46 -20.18
C ALA A 551 16.90 7.54 -18.64
N PRO A 552 15.84 8.17 -18.06
CA PRO A 552 15.65 8.19 -16.61
C PRO A 552 15.35 6.82 -15.97
N TYR A 553 14.91 5.84 -16.77
CA TYR A 553 14.47 4.53 -16.28
C TYR A 553 15.55 3.46 -16.45
N THR A 554 16.26 3.50 -17.58
CA THR A 554 17.26 2.50 -17.95
C THR A 554 18.52 3.13 -18.52
N PRO A 555 19.24 3.89 -17.67
CA PRO A 555 20.28 4.82 -18.13
C PRO A 555 21.40 4.14 -18.90
N PHE A 556 21.82 2.94 -18.49
CA PHE A 556 22.91 2.20 -19.13
C PHE A 556 22.55 1.65 -20.51
N ILE A 557 21.31 1.18 -20.67
CA ILE A 557 20.88 0.57 -21.93
C ILE A 557 20.63 1.67 -22.97
N THR A 558 19.98 2.76 -22.57
CA THR A 558 19.79 3.91 -23.44
C THR A 558 21.11 4.58 -23.80
N GLU A 559 22.09 4.61 -22.89
CA GLU A 559 23.43 5.10 -23.18
C GLU A 559 24.13 4.22 -24.24
N LEU A 560 24.14 2.90 -24.06
CA LEU A 560 24.69 1.97 -25.06
C LEU A 560 24.01 2.13 -26.42
N MET A 561 22.69 2.25 -26.43
CA MET A 561 21.95 2.47 -27.67
C MET A 561 22.28 3.83 -28.28
N TYR A 562 22.36 4.89 -27.48
CA TYR A 562 22.69 6.23 -27.95
C TYR A 562 24.08 6.28 -28.57
N GLN A 563 25.12 5.75 -27.93
CA GLN A 563 26.48 5.72 -28.50
C GLN A 563 26.52 5.03 -29.86
N ASN A 564 25.70 3.99 -30.04
CA ASN A 564 25.56 3.30 -31.31
C ASN A 564 24.77 4.08 -32.37
N LEU A 565 23.82 4.93 -31.97
CA LEU A 565 23.07 5.81 -32.88
C LEU A 565 23.86 7.07 -33.23
N LYS A 566 24.65 7.59 -32.29
CA LYS A 566 25.41 8.84 -32.39
C LYS A 566 26.31 8.89 -33.61
N THR A 567 26.88 7.77 -34.04
CA THR A 567 27.71 7.69 -35.26
C THR A 567 26.94 7.99 -36.55
N LEU A 568 25.61 8.00 -36.49
CA LEU A 568 24.71 8.24 -37.63
C LEU A 568 23.93 9.56 -37.47
N ILE A 569 24.26 10.39 -36.47
CA ILE A 569 23.63 11.70 -36.26
C ILE A 569 24.49 12.76 -36.93
N ASP A 570 23.88 13.59 -37.76
CA ASP A 570 24.52 14.80 -38.28
C ASP A 570 24.86 15.74 -37.10
N PRO A 571 26.12 16.17 -36.92
CA PRO A 571 26.49 17.15 -35.90
C PRO A 571 25.64 18.43 -35.93
N ALA A 572 25.09 18.84 -37.09
CA ALA A 572 24.19 19.98 -37.22
C ALA A 572 22.76 19.73 -36.71
N SER A 573 22.40 18.47 -36.42
CA SER A 573 21.06 18.06 -35.97
C SER A 573 20.80 18.37 -34.51
N VAL A 574 21.83 18.45 -33.67
CA VAL A 574 21.67 18.52 -32.21
C VAL A 574 22.01 19.93 -31.76
N GLN A 575 21.04 20.61 -31.13
CA GLN A 575 21.21 22.00 -30.69
C GLN A 575 22.04 22.10 -29.41
N GLU A 576 22.13 21.01 -28.64
CA GLU A 576 22.83 20.94 -27.38
C GLU A 576 24.36 20.97 -27.55
N LYS A 577 25.03 21.81 -26.74
CA LYS A 577 26.50 21.98 -26.77
C LYS A 577 27.28 20.71 -26.43
N ASN A 578 26.67 19.76 -25.72
CA ASN A 578 27.31 18.51 -25.33
C ASN A 578 26.45 17.30 -25.74
N THR A 579 26.96 16.51 -26.67
CA THR A 579 26.33 15.30 -27.21
C THR A 579 27.09 14.04 -26.81
N GLU A 580 27.97 14.10 -25.82
CA GLU A 580 28.78 12.95 -25.38
C GLU A 580 27.96 11.81 -24.80
N SER A 581 26.85 12.10 -24.13
CA SER A 581 25.95 11.11 -23.52
C SER A 581 24.49 11.46 -23.77
N ILE A 582 23.61 10.46 -23.74
CA ILE A 582 22.15 10.67 -23.85
C ILE A 582 21.63 11.51 -22.68
N HIS A 583 22.31 11.46 -21.53
CA HIS A 583 21.93 12.14 -20.29
C HIS A 583 22.20 13.65 -20.32
N TYR A 584 22.88 14.15 -21.36
CA TYR A 584 23.09 15.57 -21.60
C TYR A 584 22.05 16.15 -22.57
N LEU A 585 21.20 15.29 -23.15
CA LEU A 585 20.16 15.70 -24.08
C LEU A 585 18.83 15.86 -23.34
N MET A 586 18.11 16.95 -23.63
CA MET A 586 16.80 17.20 -23.02
C MET A 586 15.76 16.20 -23.52
N LEU A 587 14.59 16.13 -22.89
CA LEU A 587 13.45 15.41 -23.47
C LEU A 587 13.01 16.09 -24.78
N PRO A 588 12.60 15.34 -25.82
CA PRO A 588 12.19 15.93 -27.08
C PRO A 588 10.97 16.86 -26.88
N PRO A 589 10.90 18.01 -27.60
CA PRO A 589 9.67 18.82 -27.65
C PRO A 589 8.53 18.03 -28.30
N VAL A 590 7.29 18.38 -27.95
CA VAL A 590 6.11 17.79 -28.62
C VAL A 590 5.89 18.57 -29.90
N ARG A 591 5.84 17.89 -31.04
CA ARG A 591 5.47 18.42 -32.35
C ARG A 591 4.01 18.11 -32.61
N GLU A 592 3.14 19.07 -32.28
CA GLU A 592 1.69 18.90 -32.37
C GLU A 592 1.19 18.78 -33.82
N ASP A 593 1.91 19.38 -34.76
CA ASP A 593 1.70 19.30 -36.22
C ASP A 593 1.78 17.87 -36.76
N LEU A 594 2.54 17.00 -36.12
CA LEU A 594 2.67 15.59 -36.51
C LEU A 594 1.63 14.68 -35.85
N ILE A 595 0.81 15.19 -34.93
CA ILE A 595 -0.21 14.39 -34.24
C ILE A 595 -1.46 14.30 -35.12
N ASP A 596 -1.67 13.14 -35.71
CA ASP A 596 -2.83 12.79 -36.51
C ASP A 596 -3.67 11.71 -35.80
N ARG A 597 -4.76 12.16 -35.17
CA ARG A 597 -5.68 11.29 -34.42
C ARG A 597 -6.48 10.36 -35.32
N GLU A 598 -6.75 10.76 -36.55
CA GLU A 598 -7.51 9.96 -37.51
C GLU A 598 -6.67 8.76 -37.96
N ILE A 599 -5.41 8.98 -38.30
CA ILE A 599 -4.47 7.90 -38.65
C ILE A 599 -4.21 6.98 -37.45
N GLU A 600 -4.04 7.52 -36.23
CA GLU A 600 -3.91 6.71 -35.01
C GLU A 600 -5.13 5.80 -34.80
N SER A 601 -6.34 6.32 -34.99
CA SER A 601 -7.59 5.57 -34.90
C SER A 601 -7.69 4.50 -35.99
N ALA A 602 -7.39 4.86 -37.24
CA ALA A 602 -7.42 3.95 -38.38
C ALA A 602 -6.49 2.74 -38.18
N VAL A 603 -5.25 2.99 -37.72
CA VAL A 603 -4.31 1.90 -37.43
C VAL A 603 -4.72 1.10 -36.19
N SER A 604 -5.34 1.70 -35.17
CA SER A 604 -5.91 0.94 -34.05
C SER A 604 -7.04 0.00 -34.49
N CYS A 605 -7.90 0.44 -35.41
CA CYS A 605 -8.93 -0.39 -36.02
C CYS A 605 -8.31 -1.55 -36.83
N LEU A 606 -7.29 -1.25 -37.64
CA LEU A 606 -6.50 -2.25 -38.36
C LEU A 606 -5.92 -3.32 -37.41
N GLN A 607 -5.27 -2.88 -36.32
CA GLN A 607 -4.70 -3.77 -35.30
C GLN A 607 -5.76 -4.69 -34.70
N SER A 608 -6.91 -4.12 -34.35
CA SER A 608 -8.05 -4.84 -33.78
C SER A 608 -8.59 -5.90 -34.74
N VAL A 609 -8.75 -5.58 -36.02
CA VAL A 609 -9.17 -6.54 -37.06
C VAL A 609 -8.18 -7.72 -37.16
N ILE A 610 -6.89 -7.43 -37.17
CA ILE A 610 -5.84 -8.47 -37.29
C ILE A 610 -5.78 -9.34 -36.03
N GLU A 611 -5.91 -8.76 -34.84
CA GLU A 611 -5.94 -9.49 -33.57
C GLU A 611 -7.18 -10.38 -33.46
N LEU A 612 -8.36 -9.86 -33.79
CA LEU A 612 -9.60 -10.63 -33.84
C LEU A 612 -9.51 -11.77 -34.86
N GLY A 613 -8.92 -11.51 -36.04
CA GLY A 613 -8.66 -12.53 -37.05
C GLY A 613 -7.74 -13.64 -36.53
N ARG A 614 -6.70 -13.31 -35.75
CA ARG A 614 -5.83 -14.30 -35.09
C ARG A 614 -6.60 -15.12 -34.05
N VAL A 615 -7.43 -14.48 -33.23
CA VAL A 615 -8.25 -15.17 -32.22
C VAL A 615 -9.24 -16.14 -32.88
N ILE A 616 -9.86 -15.76 -33.99
CA ILE A 616 -10.78 -16.63 -34.73
C ILE A 616 -10.04 -17.82 -35.34
N ARG A 617 -8.87 -17.58 -35.96
CA ARG A 617 -8.02 -18.64 -36.49
C ARG A 617 -7.63 -19.66 -35.42
N ASP A 618 -7.20 -19.17 -34.25
CA ASP A 618 -6.82 -20.02 -33.13
C ASP A 618 -8.00 -20.87 -32.63
N ARG A 619 -9.18 -20.26 -32.47
CA ARG A 619 -10.42 -20.97 -32.09
C ARG A 619 -10.84 -22.04 -33.09
N LYS A 620 -10.58 -21.82 -34.38
CA LYS A 620 -10.84 -22.79 -35.45
C LYS A 620 -9.66 -23.73 -35.67
N THR A 621 -8.61 -23.65 -34.84
CA THR A 621 -7.38 -24.43 -34.96
C THR A 621 -6.77 -24.35 -36.36
N ILE A 622 -6.86 -23.19 -37.02
CA ILE A 622 -6.28 -22.92 -38.33
C ILE A 622 -4.88 -22.33 -38.11
N PRO A 623 -3.80 -23.06 -38.45
CA PRO A 623 -2.45 -22.53 -38.30
C PRO A 623 -2.23 -21.27 -39.13
N VAL A 624 -1.46 -20.30 -38.60
CA VAL A 624 -1.25 -18.98 -39.23
C VAL A 624 -0.62 -19.06 -40.62
N LYS A 625 0.05 -20.18 -40.94
CA LYS A 625 0.61 -20.49 -42.25
C LYS A 625 -0.43 -20.74 -43.35
N TYR A 626 -1.67 -21.10 -43.00
CA TYR A 626 -2.73 -21.34 -43.99
C TYR A 626 -3.49 -20.06 -44.28
N PRO A 627 -3.70 -19.68 -45.55
CA PRO A 627 -4.45 -18.48 -45.93
C PRO A 627 -5.90 -18.51 -45.51
N LEU A 628 -6.49 -17.33 -45.40
CA LEU A 628 -7.94 -17.19 -45.34
C LEU A 628 -8.45 -16.87 -46.76
N LYS A 629 -9.52 -17.55 -47.18
CA LYS A 629 -10.15 -17.29 -48.49
C LYS A 629 -10.77 -15.88 -48.53
N GLU A 630 -11.38 -15.47 -47.42
CA GLU A 630 -12.12 -14.22 -47.26
C GLU A 630 -12.02 -13.74 -45.81
N VAL A 631 -12.04 -12.41 -45.62
CA VAL A 631 -12.25 -11.77 -44.32
C VAL A 631 -13.38 -10.76 -44.48
N VAL A 632 -14.43 -10.90 -43.68
CA VAL A 632 -15.58 -9.99 -43.68
C VAL A 632 -15.51 -9.13 -42.43
N VAL A 633 -15.39 -7.81 -42.61
CA VAL A 633 -15.36 -6.85 -41.51
C VAL A 633 -16.70 -6.14 -41.46
N ILE A 634 -17.34 -6.18 -40.30
CA ILE A 634 -18.65 -5.55 -40.09
C ILE A 634 -18.52 -4.59 -38.93
N HIS A 635 -18.88 -3.34 -39.21
CA HIS A 635 -18.80 -2.28 -38.24
C HIS A 635 -20.01 -1.36 -38.41
N GLN A 636 -20.56 -0.85 -37.30
CA GLN A 636 -21.73 0.01 -37.33
C GLN A 636 -21.41 1.42 -37.81
N ASP A 637 -20.20 1.89 -37.51
CA ASP A 637 -19.70 3.19 -37.92
C ASP A 637 -19.19 3.17 -39.38
N PRO A 638 -19.75 4.02 -40.25
CA PRO A 638 -19.30 4.28 -41.62
C PRO A 638 -17.81 4.63 -41.73
N GLU A 639 -17.35 5.47 -40.82
CA GLU A 639 -16.04 6.10 -40.87
C GLU A 639 -14.94 5.08 -40.53
N ALA A 640 -15.18 4.24 -39.51
CA ALA A 640 -14.33 3.10 -39.21
C ALA A 640 -14.16 2.13 -40.40
N LEU A 641 -15.20 1.88 -41.19
CA LEU A 641 -15.11 1.02 -42.38
C LEU A 641 -14.22 1.66 -43.47
N GLU A 642 -14.35 2.97 -43.66
CA GLU A 642 -13.54 3.71 -44.64
C GLU A 642 -12.07 3.80 -44.20
N ASN A 643 -11.81 4.03 -42.92
CA ASN A 643 -10.48 3.98 -42.33
C ASN A 643 -9.80 2.62 -42.52
N ILE A 644 -10.55 1.52 -42.38
CA ILE A 644 -10.03 0.16 -42.61
C ILE A 644 -9.80 -0.08 -44.12
N ARG A 645 -10.65 0.44 -45.01
CA ARG A 645 -10.45 0.38 -46.48
C ARG A 645 -9.15 1.04 -46.91
N CYS A 646 -8.85 2.23 -46.39
CA CYS A 646 -7.60 2.95 -46.67
C CYS A 646 -6.34 2.13 -46.30
N LEU A 647 -6.47 1.20 -45.34
CA LEU A 647 -5.39 0.34 -44.86
C LEU A 647 -5.50 -1.12 -45.34
N GLU A 648 -6.40 -1.42 -46.29
CA GLU A 648 -6.68 -2.77 -46.78
C GLU A 648 -5.39 -3.49 -47.22
N LYS A 649 -4.51 -2.80 -47.96
CA LYS A 649 -3.24 -3.37 -48.44
C LYS A 649 -2.42 -3.99 -47.30
N TYR A 650 -2.40 -3.36 -46.13
CA TYR A 650 -1.66 -3.87 -44.97
C TYR A 650 -2.34 -5.08 -44.32
N ILE A 651 -3.68 -5.16 -44.35
CA ILE A 651 -4.46 -6.33 -43.89
C ILE A 651 -4.13 -7.55 -44.75
N LEU A 652 -4.12 -7.34 -46.08
CA LEU A 652 -3.83 -8.38 -47.06
C LEU A 652 -2.36 -8.87 -46.96
N GLU A 653 -1.44 -7.99 -46.56
CA GLU A 653 0.00 -8.25 -46.50
C GLU A 653 0.51 -8.92 -45.20
N VAL A 654 -0.32 -9.12 -44.17
CA VAL A 654 0.09 -9.73 -42.88
C VAL A 654 0.50 -11.20 -43.03
N ARG A 655 1.73 -11.41 -43.50
CA ARG A 655 2.42 -12.69 -43.60
C ARG A 655 2.78 -13.25 -42.21
N THR A 656 2.58 -14.55 -42.04
CA THR A 656 3.53 -15.40 -41.29
C THR A 656 4.13 -16.41 -42.25
N SER A 657 5.39 -16.17 -42.62
CA SER A 657 6.34 -17.06 -43.31
C SER A 657 5.93 -17.72 -44.65
N SER A 658 6.78 -17.50 -45.66
CA SER A 658 6.81 -18.07 -47.02
C SER A 658 5.67 -17.70 -47.99
N THR A 659 6.08 -17.01 -49.05
CA THR A 659 5.67 -17.13 -50.47
C THR A 659 4.26 -17.68 -50.71
N TYR A 660 3.26 -16.82 -50.93
CA TYR A 660 2.15 -16.89 -51.90
C TYR A 660 1.25 -15.65 -51.65
N GLN A 661 0.42 -15.28 -52.62
CA GLN A 661 -0.48 -14.12 -52.63
C GLN A 661 -1.83 -14.55 -52.02
N TRP A 662 -2.33 -13.91 -50.95
CA TRP A 662 -3.17 -14.60 -49.95
C TRP A 662 -4.52 -13.97 -49.52
N LEU A 663 -5.11 -13.04 -50.28
CA LEU A 663 -6.54 -12.72 -50.12
C LEU A 663 -7.14 -12.36 -51.49
N ARG A 664 -8.30 -12.92 -51.80
CA ARG A 664 -9.01 -12.65 -53.08
C ARG A 664 -10.09 -11.56 -52.96
N LYS A 665 -10.59 -11.25 -51.75
CA LYS A 665 -11.63 -10.23 -51.52
C LYS A 665 -11.72 -9.82 -50.05
N LEU A 666 -11.79 -8.51 -49.77
CA LEU A 666 -12.21 -7.94 -48.48
C LEU A 666 -13.59 -7.30 -48.69
N CYS A 667 -14.58 -7.69 -47.90
CA CYS A 667 -15.95 -7.17 -48.04
C CYS A 667 -16.35 -6.34 -46.82
N PHE A 668 -16.76 -5.10 -47.09
CA PHE A 668 -17.27 -4.15 -46.10
C PHE A 668 -18.78 -4.07 -46.25
N LEU A 669 -19.52 -4.45 -45.21
CA LEU A 669 -20.98 -4.37 -45.19
C LEU A 669 -21.41 -3.19 -44.31
N PHE A 670 -22.13 -2.26 -44.94
CA PHE A 670 -22.77 -1.13 -44.25
C PHE A 670 -24.19 -1.51 -43.83
N PRO A 671 -24.69 -1.05 -42.68
CA PRO A 671 -26.09 -1.28 -42.30
C PRO A 671 -27.13 -0.60 -43.21
N ALA A 672 -26.77 0.16 -44.26
CA ALA A 672 -27.70 1.02 -45.02
C ALA A 672 -28.68 0.26 -45.92
N LEU A 673 -28.52 -1.06 -46.09
CA LEU A 673 -29.58 -1.94 -46.61
C LEU A 673 -30.79 -2.05 -45.65
N LEU A 674 -30.71 -1.50 -44.43
CA LEU A 674 -31.80 -1.44 -43.44
C LEU A 674 -32.95 -0.47 -43.79
N LYS A 675 -32.87 0.32 -44.88
CA LYS A 675 -33.97 1.24 -45.27
C LYS A 675 -35.12 0.60 -46.04
N PHE A 676 -34.97 -0.63 -46.54
CA PHE A 676 -36.09 -1.39 -47.11
C PHE A 676 -36.76 -2.25 -46.03
N GLY A 677 -37.69 -1.64 -45.29
CA GLY A 677 -38.91 -2.30 -44.82
C GLY A 677 -38.81 -3.52 -43.90
N PHE A 678 -37.81 -3.65 -43.03
CA PHE A 678 -37.81 -4.69 -41.99
C PHE A 678 -38.14 -4.09 -40.61
N GLN A 679 -39.36 -4.33 -40.15
CA GLN A 679 -39.87 -3.82 -38.86
C GLN A 679 -39.45 -4.63 -37.62
N GLN A 680 -38.65 -5.70 -37.75
CA GLN A 680 -38.10 -6.44 -36.61
C GLN A 680 -36.70 -6.98 -36.89
N GLN A 681 -35.85 -7.01 -35.86
CA GLN A 681 -34.42 -7.36 -35.95
C GLN A 681 -34.17 -8.88 -36.21
N SER A 682 -35.19 -9.73 -36.08
CA SER A 682 -35.13 -11.17 -36.39
C SER A 682 -35.05 -11.46 -37.89
N SER A 683 -35.72 -10.65 -38.72
CA SER A 683 -35.80 -10.88 -40.17
C SER A 683 -34.51 -10.55 -40.93
N PHE A 684 -33.53 -9.90 -40.31
CA PHE A 684 -32.21 -9.65 -40.91
C PHE A 684 -31.32 -10.90 -40.89
N ILE A 685 -31.41 -11.71 -39.83
CA ILE A 685 -30.73 -13.01 -39.76
C ILE A 685 -31.39 -14.00 -40.73
N ASP A 686 -32.72 -13.97 -40.83
CA ASP A 686 -33.46 -14.81 -41.80
C ASP A 686 -33.17 -14.39 -43.25
N TRP A 687 -33.06 -13.09 -43.55
CA TRP A 687 -32.69 -12.60 -44.89
C TRP A 687 -31.23 -12.92 -45.27
N LEU A 688 -30.28 -12.88 -44.32
CA LEU A 688 -28.89 -13.34 -44.53
C LEU A 688 -28.81 -14.86 -44.76
N THR A 689 -29.71 -15.62 -44.11
CA THR A 689 -29.83 -17.08 -44.28
C THR A 689 -30.54 -17.46 -45.58
N LEU A 690 -31.46 -16.62 -46.08
CA LEU A 690 -32.16 -16.80 -47.35
C LEU A 690 -31.32 -16.33 -48.56
N SER A 691 -30.62 -15.21 -48.46
CA SER A 691 -29.76 -14.69 -49.55
C SER A 691 -28.51 -15.57 -49.77
N THR A 692 -28.13 -16.39 -48.79
CA THR A 692 -27.09 -17.42 -48.91
C THR A 692 -27.60 -18.71 -49.57
N GLN A 693 -28.92 -18.91 -49.71
CA GLN A 693 -29.50 -20.05 -50.45
C GLN A 693 -29.57 -19.83 -51.97
N ASP A 694 -29.62 -18.57 -52.44
CA ASP A 694 -29.69 -18.23 -53.88
C ASP A 694 -28.34 -18.23 -54.61
N LEU A 695 -27.23 -18.48 -53.89
CA LEU A 695 -25.88 -18.62 -54.46
C LEU A 695 -25.39 -20.07 -54.37
N LYS A 696 -26.19 -21.02 -54.87
CA LYS A 696 -25.76 -22.41 -55.07
C LYS A 696 -24.75 -22.47 -56.23
N GLY A 697 -23.46 -22.44 -55.89
CA GLY A 697 -22.41 -22.72 -56.88
C GLY A 697 -20.96 -22.62 -56.42
N SER A 698 -20.64 -22.08 -55.25
CA SER A 698 -19.24 -22.10 -54.77
C SER A 698 -19.16 -22.01 -53.24
N GLU A 699 -18.34 -22.88 -52.63
CA GLU A 699 -18.07 -22.92 -51.19
C GLU A 699 -17.55 -21.57 -50.67
N LEU A 700 -18.44 -20.79 -50.04
CA LEU A 700 -18.14 -19.58 -49.31
C LEU A 700 -18.70 -19.72 -47.89
N GLU A 701 -17.85 -19.60 -46.88
CA GLU A 701 -18.19 -19.70 -45.46
C GLU A 701 -18.04 -18.29 -44.84
N ILE A 702 -19.17 -17.58 -44.67
CA ILE A 702 -19.21 -16.20 -44.17
C ILE A 702 -19.37 -16.20 -42.64
N THR A 703 -18.52 -15.48 -41.90
CA THR A 703 -18.64 -15.29 -40.45
C THR A 703 -18.77 -13.80 -40.10
N LEU A 704 -19.89 -13.41 -39.47
CA LEU A 704 -20.22 -12.03 -39.11
C LEU A 704 -19.64 -11.66 -37.72
N VAL A 705 -19.01 -10.48 -37.58
CA VAL A 705 -18.49 -9.96 -36.29
C VAL A 705 -19.13 -8.60 -36.01
N ARG A 706 -19.85 -8.43 -34.90
CA ARG A 706 -20.46 -7.14 -34.52
C ARG A 706 -19.43 -6.24 -33.81
N GLY A 707 -18.96 -5.19 -34.48
CA GLY A 707 -18.19 -4.10 -33.87
C GLY A 707 -19.10 -2.93 -33.46
N GLY A 708 -19.02 -2.49 -32.21
CA GLY A 708 -19.64 -1.25 -31.73
C GLY A 708 -18.58 -0.25 -31.33
N LEU A 709 -18.75 1.03 -31.70
CA LEU A 709 -17.89 2.15 -31.30
C LEU A 709 -18.55 2.97 -30.18
N CYS A 710 -17.69 3.51 -29.31
CA CYS A 710 -18.01 4.33 -28.16
C CYS A 710 -17.51 5.76 -28.44
N GLU A 711 -18.40 6.75 -28.36
CA GLU A 711 -18.02 8.14 -28.16
C GLU A 711 -18.05 8.44 -26.65
N ARG A 712 -16.91 8.86 -26.10
CA ARG A 712 -16.61 9.24 -24.69
C ARG A 712 -15.96 8.17 -23.79
N VAL A 713 -15.00 8.67 -23.00
CA VAL A 713 -14.00 7.94 -22.19
C VAL A 713 -14.58 7.53 -20.83
N GLY A 714 -14.77 6.22 -20.58
CA GLY A 714 -15.22 5.60 -19.32
C GLY A 714 -15.79 4.18 -19.57
N PRO A 715 -15.78 3.23 -18.60
CA PRO A 715 -16.12 1.83 -18.87
C PRO A 715 -17.63 1.62 -19.06
N ALA A 716 -18.01 1.02 -20.18
CA ALA A 716 -19.38 0.71 -20.58
C ALA A 716 -19.90 -0.59 -19.91
N CYS A 717 -21.11 -0.54 -19.34
CA CYS A 717 -21.97 -1.72 -19.13
C CYS A 717 -23.44 -1.30 -19.10
N SER A 718 -24.24 -1.77 -20.06
CA SER A 718 -25.71 -1.74 -20.00
C SER A 718 -26.28 -2.98 -20.72
N TYR A 719 -27.09 -3.75 -20.00
CA TYR A 719 -27.65 -5.07 -20.32
C TYR A 719 -28.63 -5.09 -21.51
N VAL A 720 -28.78 -6.24 -22.18
CA VAL A 720 -29.90 -6.55 -23.10
C VAL A 720 -30.71 -7.69 -22.50
N ASN A 721 -32.01 -7.46 -22.23
CA ASN A 721 -32.95 -8.50 -21.83
C ASN A 721 -33.45 -9.24 -23.07
N LEU A 722 -33.30 -10.57 -23.09
CA LEU A 722 -33.83 -11.42 -24.16
C LEU A 722 -34.91 -12.33 -23.58
N LYS A 723 -36.10 -12.30 -24.17
CA LYS A 723 -37.15 -13.31 -23.93
C LYS A 723 -36.91 -14.50 -24.85
N VAL A 724 -36.74 -15.68 -24.27
CA VAL A 724 -36.57 -16.93 -25.03
C VAL A 724 -37.71 -17.87 -24.68
N CYS A 725 -38.38 -18.42 -25.70
CA CYS A 725 -39.48 -19.35 -25.53
C CYS A 725 -39.00 -20.76 -25.90
N VAL A 726 -39.05 -21.68 -24.93
CA VAL A 726 -38.70 -23.10 -25.14
C VAL A 726 -39.90 -23.93 -24.72
N ASN A 727 -40.37 -24.81 -25.61
CA ASN A 727 -41.55 -25.68 -25.41
C ASN A 727 -42.85 -24.94 -25.02
N GLY A 728 -43.06 -23.72 -25.51
CA GLY A 728 -44.30 -22.97 -25.30
C GLY A 728 -44.42 -22.23 -23.97
N THR A 729 -43.36 -22.20 -23.16
CA THR A 729 -43.28 -21.40 -21.91
C THR A 729 -42.22 -20.32 -22.04
N GLU A 730 -42.61 -19.05 -21.76
CA GLU A 730 -41.69 -17.91 -21.73
C GLU A 730 -40.75 -17.99 -20.52
N GLN A 731 -39.45 -17.78 -20.74
CA GLN A 731 -38.46 -17.64 -19.68
C GLN A 731 -37.58 -16.40 -19.91
N ASP A 732 -37.22 -15.74 -18.81
CA ASP A 732 -36.35 -14.56 -18.83
C ASP A 732 -34.87 -14.98 -18.88
N GLY A 733 -34.11 -14.41 -19.82
CA GLY A 733 -32.68 -14.66 -19.98
C GLY A 733 -31.84 -13.37 -19.98
N VAL A 734 -30.68 -13.41 -19.30
CA VAL A 734 -29.70 -12.32 -19.27
C VAL A 734 -28.41 -12.76 -19.95
N LEU A 735 -27.87 -11.92 -20.83
CA LEU A 735 -26.67 -12.20 -21.61
C LEU A 735 -25.45 -11.55 -20.95
N LEU A 736 -24.62 -12.35 -20.27
CA LEU A 736 -23.37 -11.94 -19.63
C LEU A 736 -22.20 -12.62 -20.34
N GLY A 737 -21.30 -11.85 -20.93
CA GLY A 737 -19.98 -12.32 -21.42
C GLY A 737 -19.97 -13.70 -22.10
N LYS A 738 -20.31 -13.76 -23.39
CA LYS A 738 -20.12 -14.92 -24.30
C LYS A 738 -20.82 -16.24 -23.95
N THR A 739 -21.65 -16.33 -22.91
CA THR A 739 -22.43 -17.56 -22.60
C THR A 739 -23.86 -17.22 -22.15
N LEU A 740 -24.87 -17.94 -22.66
CA LEU A 740 -26.28 -17.79 -22.27
C LEU A 740 -26.59 -18.67 -21.04
N HIS A 741 -27.06 -18.08 -19.95
CA HIS A 741 -27.56 -18.81 -18.78
C HIS A 741 -29.08 -18.69 -18.68
N VAL A 742 -29.75 -19.83 -18.53
CA VAL A 742 -31.19 -19.93 -18.22
C VAL A 742 -31.29 -20.36 -16.75
N THR A 743 -31.88 -19.53 -15.90
CA THR A 743 -32.01 -19.80 -14.46
C THR A 743 -33.47 -19.79 -14.05
N THR A 744 -33.93 -20.86 -13.41
CA THR A 744 -35.18 -20.90 -12.66
C THR A 744 -34.94 -20.34 -11.26
N GLY A 745 -35.18 -19.05 -11.05
CA GLY A 745 -35.13 -18.41 -9.72
C GLY A 745 -34.60 -16.98 -9.74
N SER A 746 -35.15 -16.13 -8.88
CA SER A 746 -34.85 -14.69 -8.77
C SER A 746 -33.44 -14.42 -8.23
N ALA A 747 -32.64 -13.64 -8.97
CA ALA A 747 -31.28 -13.23 -8.60
C ALA A 747 -31.24 -11.92 -7.77
N PRO A 748 -30.29 -11.74 -6.83
CA PRO A 748 -30.04 -10.46 -6.15
C PRO A 748 -29.15 -9.50 -6.98
N ALA A 749 -29.20 -8.20 -6.65
CA ALA A 749 -28.61 -7.09 -7.42
C ALA A 749 -27.07 -7.10 -7.59
N LEU A 750 -26.60 -6.74 -8.80
CA LEU A 750 -25.19 -6.77 -9.24
C LEU A 750 -24.40 -5.46 -8.98
N ILE A 751 -23.10 -5.63 -8.68
CA ILE A 751 -22.04 -4.60 -8.79
C ILE A 751 -21.34 -4.77 -10.16
N ASN A 752 -21.19 -3.68 -10.92
CA ASN A 752 -20.67 -3.66 -12.29
C ASN A 752 -19.13 -3.77 -12.35
N SER A 753 -18.59 -4.94 -12.69
CA SER A 753 -17.23 -5.09 -13.26
C SER A 753 -17.17 -6.26 -14.27
N PRO A 754 -16.80 -6.02 -15.55
CA PRO A 754 -16.94 -7.01 -16.63
C PRO A 754 -15.87 -8.13 -16.66
N ASP A 755 -14.87 -8.10 -15.77
CA ASP A 755 -13.81 -9.13 -15.68
C ASP A 755 -13.97 -10.07 -14.47
N ALA A 756 -15.06 -9.98 -13.71
CA ALA A 756 -15.30 -10.81 -12.53
C ALA A 756 -15.99 -12.15 -12.89
N LEU A 757 -15.32 -13.28 -12.62
CA LEU A 757 -15.97 -14.59 -12.58
C LEU A 757 -16.66 -14.73 -11.21
N LEU A 758 -18.00 -14.59 -11.19
CA LEU A 758 -18.81 -14.83 -10.01
C LEU A 758 -18.94 -16.34 -9.76
N CYS A 759 -18.35 -16.83 -8.66
CA CYS A 759 -18.79 -18.08 -8.04
C CYS A 759 -19.88 -17.73 -7.01
N GLN A 760 -20.91 -18.57 -6.93
CA GLN A 760 -22.07 -18.36 -6.06
C GLN A 760 -21.72 -18.20 -4.56
N TYR A 761 -20.51 -18.61 -4.17
CA TYR A 761 -20.02 -18.56 -2.79
C TYR A 761 -18.84 -17.62 -2.55
N ILE A 762 -18.01 -17.30 -3.56
CA ILE A 762 -16.83 -16.41 -3.46
C ILE A 762 -16.59 -15.74 -4.82
N ASN A 763 -16.32 -14.43 -4.85
CA ASN A 763 -15.86 -13.78 -6.08
C ASN A 763 -14.34 -13.96 -6.21
N LEU A 764 -13.91 -14.54 -7.33
CA LEU A 764 -12.49 -14.70 -7.66
C LEU A 764 -12.16 -13.78 -8.83
N GLN A 765 -11.29 -12.80 -8.57
CA GLN A 765 -10.84 -11.85 -9.59
C GLN A 765 -9.37 -12.08 -9.94
N LEU A 766 -9.08 -12.25 -11.23
CA LEU A 766 -7.72 -12.30 -11.74
C LEU A 766 -7.18 -10.87 -11.89
N VAL A 767 -6.17 -10.50 -11.11
CA VAL A 767 -5.78 -9.09 -10.95
C VAL A 767 -4.66 -8.67 -11.92
N ASN A 768 -3.78 -9.61 -12.31
CA ASN A 768 -2.48 -9.28 -12.94
C ASN A 768 -2.22 -9.98 -14.29
N ALA A 769 -3.18 -10.75 -14.80
CA ALA A 769 -3.04 -11.49 -16.06
C ALA A 769 -4.41 -11.70 -16.69
N LYS A 770 -4.46 -11.98 -17.99
CA LYS A 770 -5.68 -12.49 -18.63
C LYS A 770 -5.71 -14.02 -18.53
N PRO A 771 -6.88 -14.68 -18.46
CA PRO A 771 -6.99 -16.15 -18.40
C PRO A 771 -6.17 -16.90 -19.48
N GLN A 772 -6.00 -16.28 -20.66
CA GLN A 772 -5.26 -16.83 -21.79
C GLN A 772 -3.72 -16.75 -21.64
N GLU A 773 -3.22 -15.88 -20.77
CA GLU A 773 -1.78 -15.66 -20.54
C GLU A 773 -1.19 -16.62 -19.48
N CYS A 774 -2.05 -17.40 -18.82
CA CYS A 774 -1.70 -18.26 -17.70
C CYS A 774 -1.50 -19.74 -18.07
N GLN A 775 -1.32 -20.04 -19.36
CA GLN A 775 -1.33 -21.42 -19.85
C GLN A 775 -0.09 -22.25 -19.45
N LYS A 776 1.08 -21.66 -19.15
CA LYS A 776 2.30 -22.40 -18.75
C LYS A 776 3.24 -21.61 -17.83
N GLY A 777 3.54 -22.12 -16.64
CA GLY A 777 4.59 -21.60 -15.74
C GLY A 777 4.38 -20.16 -15.23
N THR A 778 3.17 -19.61 -15.39
CA THR A 778 2.80 -18.25 -15.00
C THR A 778 2.15 -18.28 -13.61
N VAL A 779 2.56 -17.37 -12.72
CA VAL A 779 1.88 -17.15 -11.43
C VAL A 779 0.70 -16.21 -11.69
N GLY A 780 -0.52 -16.73 -11.58
CA GLY A 780 -1.73 -15.91 -11.54
C GLY A 780 -2.01 -15.42 -10.13
N THR A 781 -2.74 -14.31 -9.99
CA THR A 781 -3.12 -13.77 -8.69
C THR A 781 -4.63 -13.65 -8.59
N LEU A 782 -5.24 -14.30 -7.60
CA LEU A 782 -6.65 -14.26 -7.29
C LEU A 782 -6.89 -13.41 -6.04
N LEU A 783 -7.85 -12.49 -6.10
CA LEU A 783 -8.43 -11.90 -4.90
C LEU A 783 -9.64 -12.73 -4.49
N MET A 784 -9.69 -13.14 -3.22
CA MET A 784 -10.86 -13.80 -2.65
C MET A 784 -11.76 -12.79 -1.93
N GLU A 785 -12.99 -12.64 -2.40
CA GLU A 785 -14.01 -11.85 -1.70
C GLU A 785 -15.18 -12.75 -1.29
N ASN A 786 -15.35 -12.94 0.02
CA ASN A 786 -16.41 -13.77 0.56
C ASN A 786 -17.62 -12.90 0.96
N PRO A 787 -18.84 -13.15 0.44
CA PRO A 787 -20.04 -12.42 0.83
C PRO A 787 -20.33 -12.59 2.32
N VAL A 788 -20.74 -11.51 2.98
CA VAL A 788 -21.06 -11.51 4.42
C VAL A 788 -22.16 -12.54 4.70
N GLY A 789 -21.86 -13.54 5.54
CA GLY A 789 -22.82 -14.57 5.98
C GLY A 789 -22.80 -15.89 5.20
N GLN A 790 -22.01 -16.02 4.12
CA GLN A 790 -21.87 -17.28 3.37
C GLN A 790 -20.43 -17.82 3.50
N ASN A 791 -20.24 -18.94 4.20
CA ASN A 791 -18.91 -19.54 4.47
C ASN A 791 -18.86 -21.02 4.07
N GLY A 792 -19.46 -21.37 2.92
CA GLY A 792 -19.64 -22.76 2.49
C GLY A 792 -18.53 -23.35 1.60
N LEU A 793 -17.50 -22.58 1.21
CA LEU A 793 -16.51 -23.06 0.24
C LEU A 793 -15.54 -24.06 0.89
N THR A 794 -15.39 -25.23 0.29
CA THR A 794 -14.39 -26.24 0.69
C THR A 794 -13.07 -26.01 -0.07
N TYR A 795 -11.96 -26.54 0.44
CA TYR A 795 -10.67 -26.52 -0.27
C TYR A 795 -10.76 -27.04 -1.71
N HIS A 796 -11.50 -28.14 -1.93
CA HIS A 796 -11.76 -28.67 -3.27
C HIS A 796 -12.60 -27.74 -4.14
N GLY A 797 -13.57 -27.03 -3.54
CA GLY A 797 -14.34 -25.99 -4.21
C GLY A 797 -13.44 -24.82 -4.67
N LEU A 798 -12.50 -24.39 -3.84
CA LEU A 798 -11.54 -23.33 -4.18
C LEU A 798 -10.64 -23.74 -5.36
N LEU A 799 -10.12 -24.97 -5.36
CA LEU A 799 -9.33 -25.49 -6.47
C LEU A 799 -10.14 -25.58 -7.77
N HIS A 800 -11.39 -26.05 -7.69
CA HIS A 800 -12.28 -26.17 -8.84
C HIS A 800 -12.63 -24.80 -9.45
N GLU A 801 -12.99 -23.81 -8.64
CA GLU A 801 -13.27 -22.46 -9.13
C GLU A 801 -12.02 -21.77 -9.64
N THR A 802 -10.87 -21.99 -8.99
CA THR A 802 -9.58 -21.53 -9.52
C THR A 802 -9.32 -22.14 -10.90
N ALA A 803 -9.48 -23.46 -11.06
CA ALA A 803 -9.31 -24.11 -12.35
C ALA A 803 -10.22 -23.50 -13.43
N LYS A 804 -11.46 -23.12 -13.12
CA LYS A 804 -12.31 -22.41 -14.11
C LYS A 804 -11.73 -21.09 -14.57
N VAL A 805 -11.09 -20.32 -13.68
CA VAL A 805 -10.42 -19.05 -14.02
C VAL A 805 -9.21 -19.28 -14.95
N PHE A 806 -8.52 -20.42 -14.78
CA PHE A 806 -7.26 -20.73 -15.49
C PHE A 806 -7.39 -21.82 -16.59
N GLY A 807 -8.61 -22.33 -16.84
CA GLY A 807 -8.91 -23.41 -17.81
C GLY A 807 -9.40 -24.71 -17.15
N LYS A 808 -10.51 -25.29 -17.63
CA LYS A 808 -11.16 -26.47 -17.00
C LYS A 808 -10.30 -27.75 -16.91
N SER A 809 -9.10 -27.77 -17.50
CA SER A 809 -8.21 -28.94 -17.60
C SER A 809 -6.80 -28.72 -17.01
N THR A 810 -6.58 -27.66 -16.23
CA THR A 810 -5.27 -27.33 -15.64
C THR A 810 -5.18 -27.73 -14.16
N ASN A 811 -4.10 -28.43 -13.79
CA ASN A 811 -3.76 -28.68 -12.39
C ASN A 811 -3.14 -27.41 -11.79
N CYS A 812 -3.61 -26.98 -10.61
CA CYS A 812 -3.16 -25.74 -9.98
C CYS A 812 -2.72 -25.97 -8.53
N LEU A 813 -1.64 -25.32 -8.12
CA LEU A 813 -1.23 -25.18 -6.73
C LEU A 813 -1.50 -23.75 -6.26
N LEU A 814 -1.96 -23.60 -5.02
CA LEU A 814 -2.36 -22.33 -4.42
C LEU A 814 -1.37 -21.95 -3.32
N TYR A 815 -0.99 -20.69 -3.23
CA TYR A 815 -0.02 -20.18 -2.26
C TYR A 815 -0.46 -18.85 -1.65
N LEU A 816 -0.10 -18.61 -0.39
CA LEU A 816 -0.27 -17.32 0.27
C LEU A 816 0.81 -16.30 -0.08
N PHE A 817 1.95 -16.76 -0.63
CA PHE A 817 3.10 -15.92 -0.98
C PHE A 817 3.66 -16.29 -2.35
N LEU A 818 4.11 -15.27 -3.10
CA LEU A 818 4.56 -15.39 -4.50
C LEU A 818 5.86 -16.20 -4.68
N LEU A 819 6.59 -16.51 -3.60
CA LEU A 819 7.82 -17.33 -3.58
C LEU A 819 7.56 -18.82 -3.26
N PHE A 820 6.32 -19.29 -3.36
CA PHE A 820 5.94 -20.68 -3.03
C PHE A 820 6.14 -21.07 -1.56
N GLY A 821 6.25 -20.09 -0.64
CA GLY A 821 6.68 -20.32 0.74
C GLY A 821 5.63 -20.96 1.68
N SER A 822 4.33 -20.82 1.39
CA SER A 822 3.27 -21.50 2.15
C SER A 822 2.14 -21.88 1.20
N GLU A 823 2.12 -23.16 0.83
CA GLU A 823 1.05 -23.76 0.04
C GLU A 823 -0.26 -23.74 0.83
N ILE A 824 -1.36 -23.43 0.16
CA ILE A 824 -2.68 -23.57 0.74
C ILE A 824 -3.03 -25.05 0.70
N THR A 825 -3.02 -25.67 1.87
CA THR A 825 -3.41 -27.06 2.06
C THR A 825 -4.85 -27.14 2.58
N LYS A 826 -5.41 -28.35 2.60
CA LYS A 826 -6.75 -28.65 3.11
C LYS A 826 -7.00 -28.22 4.57
N ASP A 827 -5.93 -28.00 5.34
CA ASP A 827 -6.00 -27.69 6.78
C ASP A 827 -6.15 -26.19 7.07
N ILE A 828 -6.00 -25.32 6.06
CA ILE A 828 -6.16 -23.87 6.20
C ILE A 828 -7.65 -23.51 6.20
N SER A 829 -8.10 -22.78 7.24
CA SER A 829 -9.46 -22.25 7.31
C SER A 829 -9.73 -21.23 6.19
N MET A 830 -10.75 -21.47 5.37
CA MET A 830 -11.14 -20.57 4.28
C MET A 830 -11.55 -19.17 4.77
N LYS A 831 -12.01 -19.04 6.02
CA LYS A 831 -12.29 -17.73 6.66
C LYS A 831 -11.03 -16.86 6.75
N ASN A 832 -9.86 -17.48 6.92
CA ASN A 832 -8.59 -16.77 7.03
C ASN A 832 -8.04 -16.28 5.67
N LEU A 833 -8.69 -16.68 4.56
CA LEU A 833 -8.33 -16.28 3.20
C LEU A 833 -9.23 -15.17 2.65
N ASN A 834 -10.26 -14.74 3.40
CA ASN A 834 -11.13 -13.65 2.97
C ASN A 834 -10.34 -12.34 2.79
N MET A 835 -10.59 -11.63 1.69
CA MET A 835 -9.88 -10.41 1.27
C MET A 835 -8.37 -10.59 1.07
N LYS A 836 -7.87 -11.83 1.07
CA LYS A 836 -6.45 -12.11 0.81
C LYS A 836 -6.21 -12.43 -0.65
N THR A 837 -5.00 -12.08 -1.05
CA THR A 837 -4.45 -12.39 -2.35
C THR A 837 -3.89 -13.81 -2.35
N VAL A 838 -4.45 -14.69 -3.19
CA VAL A 838 -3.99 -16.07 -3.39
C VAL A 838 -3.20 -16.16 -4.69
N TYR A 839 -2.02 -16.75 -4.63
CA TYR A 839 -1.15 -16.96 -5.78
C TYR A 839 -1.37 -18.35 -6.36
N VAL A 840 -1.51 -18.46 -7.67
CA VAL A 840 -1.83 -19.70 -8.37
C VAL A 840 -0.68 -20.09 -9.28
N SER A 841 -0.17 -21.30 -9.12
CA SER A 841 0.81 -21.91 -10.03
C SER A 841 0.15 -23.01 -10.85
N VAL A 842 0.30 -22.95 -12.17
CA VAL A 842 -0.27 -23.94 -13.09
C VAL A 842 0.76 -25.03 -13.39
N ILE A 843 0.43 -26.29 -13.07
CA ILE A 843 1.28 -27.47 -13.30
C ILE A 843 0.97 -28.06 -14.70
N PRO A 844 1.99 -28.40 -15.52
CA PRO A 844 1.78 -29.12 -16.78
C PRO A 844 1.19 -30.52 -16.57
N THR A 845 0.24 -30.93 -17.40
CA THR A 845 -0.27 -32.31 -17.45
C THR A 845 0.68 -33.24 -18.22
N THR A 846 0.79 -34.50 -17.81
CA THR A 846 1.72 -35.54 -18.32
C THR A 846 1.64 -35.84 -19.82
N ALA A 847 0.61 -35.36 -20.53
CA ALA A 847 0.52 -35.46 -21.99
C ALA A 847 1.40 -34.43 -22.74
N GLU A 848 2.02 -33.47 -22.03
CA GLU A 848 2.81 -32.38 -22.61
C GLU A 848 4.27 -32.32 -22.10
N CYS A 849 4.76 -33.39 -21.46
CA CYS A 849 6.18 -33.52 -21.06
C CYS A 849 7.03 -34.20 -22.14
#